data_AF-A0A2K2U485-F1
#
_entry.id   AF-A0A2K2U485-F1
#
_cell.length_a   1.000
_cell.length_b   1.000
_cell.length_c   1.000
_cell.angle_alpha   90.00
_cell.angle_beta   90.00
_cell.angle_gamma   90.00
#
_symmetry.space_group_name_H-M   'P 1'
#
loop_
_entity.id
_entity.type
_entity.pdbx_description
1 polymer ?
#
loop_
_entity_poly.entity_id
_entity_poly.type
_entity_poly.pdbx_seq_one_letter_code
_entity_poly.pdbx_strand_id
1 'polypeptide(L)'
;MATNRQKFAFAKRGAAAMLAVTLVGGMCPSVALAQEGAEAAPAAVEAKAQEKTPDGYAMEIGKEYEVKATYNANLQSYMDVTAPATVVWDGEKYEITVKKSQANASPVKFIFKDGAYAGEYAQDDATKTITFPVESLTSDTIKFEFNFGLGWNTAAEITLDTSTLPTAPALDHTALEDGTYTATIAAKNCDYILQDSMMNDALGNPATIAVEDGVYSLMFDLKPVKYTDTITGYAYQVKHYPSYKVDEVDYNKVTGEGAPLFVDVVDGTAEQPSTIRYTLSEQEIESGYSVLNMYINGAPMAGDVDALIAIDWDTLEKAADPEPEPGEAHGMEAGQVYDATVSLAGTGDYVGGDVIINQMVGKYFGNSVKVTYNENGTYDVVVYFGGEYNDAIGDMTYNGQAIKQAENQTYTINVPSIDEPIEVGLHVGGKMDMDITYAMTIDTETLAPGEPVPDPEPPVVEVDTEALADAIAKASVIEQGKKTDEAFAALKAAIGMAQTALETAESQEAVNAAVEALNSAVEAFKNSPDVEVPVEIDTAELASLIEAMNKVEQGKKTDEAWATFQNAIDEAEAVLAAPESQGAVDAAVDALNAAFAAFEESPEVPIAPEPGDVDTSDLQTAIDEAASMTQDGKSDAAWKALQDAIDAARAALASATTQDEVNAALDALNAAVEAFSASADDPAYPTDPADPEKPAGQEGDGADDGFKADDGAGTSGDAALAKTGDAAPVAALGAAGVAAGAAAAVAWARRRSQNG
;
A
#
# COMPACT_ATOMS: atom_id res chain seq x y z
N MET A 1 -7.95 3.63 8.98
CA MET A 1 -7.58 2.26 8.55
C MET A 1 -7.04 1.54 9.77
N ALA A 2 -7.43 0.28 10.00
CA ALA A 2 -7.08 -0.43 11.23
C ALA A 2 -5.63 -0.92 11.23
N THR A 3 -4.85 -0.53 12.25
CA THR A 3 -3.46 -0.96 12.43
C THR A 3 -3.43 -2.34 13.07
N ASN A 4 -3.17 -3.38 12.26
CA ASN A 4 -3.28 -4.77 12.69
C ASN A 4 -2.05 -5.24 13.50
N ARG A 5 -1.95 -4.83 14.78
CA ARG A 5 -0.95 -5.36 15.72
C ARG A 5 -1.30 -6.80 16.12
N GLN A 6 -0.76 -7.79 15.43
CA GLN A 6 -0.88 -9.20 15.85
C GLN A 6 -0.04 -9.47 17.10
N LYS A 7 -0.69 -9.52 18.27
CA LYS A 7 -0.11 -10.09 19.50
C LYS A 7 0.09 -11.60 19.30
N PHE A 8 1.33 -12.05 19.12
CA PHE A 8 1.65 -13.49 19.08
C PHE A 8 1.89 -14.03 20.50
N ALA A 9 0.88 -14.71 21.05
CA ALA A 9 1.04 -15.49 22.27
C ALA A 9 1.82 -16.78 21.99
N PHE A 10 3.07 -16.87 22.45
CA PHE A 10 3.86 -18.10 22.34
C PHE A 10 3.46 -19.12 23.43
N ALA A 11 2.94 -20.26 22.99
CA ALA A 11 2.49 -21.32 23.87
C ALA A 11 3.68 -22.16 24.39
N LYS A 12 3.90 -22.13 25.71
CA LYS A 12 4.89 -22.97 26.41
C LYS A 12 4.60 -24.46 26.15
N ARG A 13 5.46 -25.14 25.37
CA ARG A 13 5.46 -26.61 25.22
C ARG A 13 6.89 -27.16 25.25
N GLY A 14 7.28 -27.69 26.40
CA GLY A 14 8.51 -28.46 26.52
C GLY A 14 8.37 -29.86 25.92
N ALA A 15 9.43 -30.33 25.28
CA ALA A 15 9.72 -31.75 25.07
C ALA A 15 11.21 -31.92 24.77
N ALA A 16 12.01 -32.27 25.77
CA ALA A 16 13.40 -32.64 25.56
C ALA A 16 13.47 -33.97 24.79
N ALA A 17 14.20 -34.00 23.67
CA ALA A 17 14.51 -35.21 22.94
C ALA A 17 16.03 -35.38 22.85
N MET A 18 16.62 -36.09 23.83
CA MET A 18 18.00 -36.55 23.70
C MET A 18 18.12 -37.48 22.49
N LEU A 19 19.10 -37.24 21.62
CA LEU A 19 19.63 -38.28 20.73
C LEU A 19 21.12 -38.46 21.00
N ALA A 20 21.45 -39.59 21.61
CA ALA A 20 22.83 -39.94 21.93
C ALA A 20 23.61 -40.33 20.67
N VAL A 21 24.84 -39.84 20.54
CA VAL A 21 25.88 -40.45 19.69
C VAL A 21 27.07 -40.82 20.57
N THR A 22 27.57 -42.04 20.36
CA THR A 22 28.38 -42.81 21.29
C THR A 22 29.86 -42.39 21.32
N LEU A 23 30.47 -42.36 22.52
CA LEU A 23 31.92 -42.24 22.70
C LEU A 23 32.71 -43.39 22.05
N VAL A 24 33.82 -43.04 21.39
CA VAL A 24 35.09 -43.80 21.36
C VAL A 24 36.24 -42.77 21.21
N GLY A 25 37.29 -42.71 22.03
CA GLY A 25 37.60 -43.41 23.29
C GLY A 25 39.08 -43.28 23.67
N GLY A 26 39.39 -43.19 24.97
CA GLY A 26 40.75 -43.24 25.56
C GLY A 26 41.38 -41.86 25.83
N MET A 27 41.83 -41.52 27.04
CA MET A 27 42.49 -42.35 28.06
C MET A 27 42.07 -42.01 29.51
N CYS A 28 42.39 -42.90 30.45
CA CYS A 28 41.82 -42.96 31.80
C CYS A 28 42.54 -42.12 32.88
N PRO A 29 41.89 -41.86 34.04
CA PRO A 29 42.31 -40.88 35.05
C PRO A 29 43.10 -41.49 36.23
N SER A 30 43.56 -40.67 37.18
CA SER A 30 44.04 -41.11 38.50
C SER A 30 43.87 -40.09 39.63
N VAL A 31 42.72 -40.18 40.31
CA VAL A 31 42.50 -40.15 41.77
C VAL A 31 43.07 -38.99 42.62
N ALA A 32 42.15 -38.21 43.21
CA ALA A 32 42.15 -37.81 44.64
C ALA A 32 40.69 -37.69 45.12
N LEU A 33 40.07 -38.78 45.59
CA LEU A 33 39.80 -39.03 47.02
C LEU A 33 38.95 -37.94 47.70
N ALA A 34 37.63 -38.17 47.71
CA ALA A 34 36.67 -37.39 48.49
C ALA A 34 36.87 -37.63 50.00
N GLN A 35 36.71 -36.57 50.80
CA GLN A 35 36.47 -36.68 52.23
C GLN A 35 35.01 -36.30 52.50
N GLU A 36 34.26 -37.28 52.99
CA GLU A 36 32.84 -37.16 53.32
C GLU A 36 32.67 -36.48 54.69
N GLY A 37 31.84 -35.43 54.77
CA GLY A 37 31.45 -34.83 56.05
C GLY A 37 31.30 -33.31 56.08
N ALA A 38 30.16 -32.81 55.60
CA ALA A 38 29.54 -31.57 56.09
C ALA A 38 28.03 -31.56 55.74
N GLU A 39 27.27 -30.79 56.51
CA GLU A 39 25.80 -30.71 56.48
C GLU A 39 25.18 -30.24 55.16
N ALA A 40 23.85 -30.38 55.07
CA ALA A 40 23.05 -30.00 53.91
C ALA A 40 23.31 -28.55 53.47
N ALA A 41 23.49 -28.36 52.16
CA ALA A 41 23.58 -27.03 51.58
C ALA A 41 22.30 -26.22 51.88
N PRO A 42 22.40 -24.94 52.27
CA PRO A 42 21.24 -24.08 52.37
C PRO A 42 20.62 -23.88 50.98
N ALA A 43 19.34 -23.50 50.95
CA ALA A 43 18.66 -23.14 49.72
C ALA A 43 19.43 -22.02 48.99
N ALA A 44 19.40 -22.05 47.65
CA ALA A 44 19.98 -21.00 46.84
C ALA A 44 19.31 -19.67 47.20
N VAL A 45 20.08 -18.79 47.83
CA VAL A 45 19.71 -17.38 48.00
C VAL A 45 19.84 -16.75 46.62
N GLU A 46 18.80 -16.05 46.18
CA GLU A 46 18.85 -15.26 44.95
C GLU A 46 20.02 -14.27 45.06
N ALA A 47 20.99 -14.41 44.16
CA ALA A 47 22.12 -13.51 44.11
C ALA A 47 21.65 -12.17 43.57
N LYS A 48 21.31 -11.23 44.46
CA LYS A 48 21.22 -9.81 44.08
C LYS A 48 22.50 -9.43 43.34
N ALA A 49 22.35 -8.69 42.24
CA ALA A 49 23.47 -8.20 41.47
C ALA A 49 24.46 -7.49 42.41
N GLN A 50 25.73 -7.87 42.32
CA GLN A 50 26.77 -7.28 43.17
C GLN A 50 27.12 -5.91 42.60
N GLU A 51 26.44 -4.87 43.08
CA GLU A 51 26.68 -3.48 42.68
C GLU A 51 28.17 -3.15 42.79
N LYS A 52 28.75 -2.71 41.67
CA LYS A 52 30.08 -2.10 41.67
C LYS A 52 29.97 -0.70 42.28
N THR A 53 30.95 -0.30 43.07
CA THR A 53 31.16 1.12 43.39
C THR A 53 31.56 1.89 42.11
N PRO A 54 31.44 3.22 42.08
CA PRO A 54 31.82 4.03 40.91
C PRO A 54 33.28 3.89 40.45
N ASP A 55 34.18 3.40 41.31
CA ASP A 55 35.58 3.10 40.96
C ASP A 55 35.82 1.62 40.57
N GLY A 56 34.77 0.81 40.40
CA GLY A 56 34.84 -0.57 39.90
C GLY A 56 35.06 -1.66 40.96
N TYR A 57 35.03 -1.33 42.25
CA TYR A 57 35.18 -2.31 43.34
C TYR A 57 33.84 -2.99 43.66
N ALA A 58 33.87 -4.28 43.99
CA ALA A 58 32.69 -5.07 44.37
C ALA A 58 32.47 -5.06 45.90
N MET A 59 32.24 -3.86 46.44
CA MET A 59 32.07 -3.62 47.88
C MET A 59 30.60 -3.61 48.30
N GLU A 60 30.23 -4.43 49.29
CA GLU A 60 28.89 -4.39 49.89
C GLU A 60 28.73 -3.12 50.76
N ILE A 61 27.58 -2.44 50.65
CA ILE A 61 27.25 -1.25 51.44
C ILE A 61 27.34 -1.57 52.94
N GLY A 62 28.03 -0.71 53.69
CA GLY A 62 28.21 -0.83 55.14
C GLY A 62 29.23 -1.88 55.59
N LYS A 63 29.89 -2.61 54.68
CA LYS A 63 30.88 -3.64 55.02
C LYS A 63 32.29 -3.07 55.14
N GLU A 64 32.99 -3.41 56.22
CA GLU A 64 34.39 -3.06 56.43
C GLU A 64 35.33 -3.95 55.60
N TYR A 65 36.19 -3.33 54.79
CA TYR A 65 37.29 -3.97 54.08
C TYR A 65 38.63 -3.46 54.63
N GLU A 66 39.52 -4.35 55.05
CA GLU A 66 40.87 -3.98 55.50
C GLU A 66 41.78 -3.69 54.30
N VAL A 67 42.30 -2.46 54.23
CA VAL A 67 43.29 -2.05 53.22
C VAL A 67 44.65 -1.83 53.87
N LYS A 68 45.71 -2.20 53.15
CA LYS A 68 47.07 -2.00 53.63
C LYS A 68 47.41 -0.51 53.63
N ALA A 69 47.72 0.01 54.82
CA ALA A 69 48.10 1.40 55.03
C ALA A 69 49.60 1.53 55.39
N THR A 70 50.28 2.48 54.75
CA THR A 70 51.65 2.88 55.08
C THR A 70 51.64 4.30 55.60
N TYR A 71 52.31 4.55 56.72
CA TYR A 71 52.34 5.86 57.38
C TYR A 71 53.76 6.42 57.36
N ASN A 72 53.91 7.71 57.08
CA ASN A 72 55.22 8.34 57.10
C ASN A 72 55.67 8.69 58.55
N ALA A 73 56.98 8.86 58.75
CA ALA A 73 57.55 9.08 60.08
C ALA A 73 57.04 10.37 60.77
N ASN A 74 56.63 11.38 59.99
CA ASN A 74 56.05 12.60 60.53
C ASN A 74 54.67 12.31 61.13
N LEU A 75 53.79 11.62 60.41
CA LEU A 75 52.48 11.22 60.92
C LEU A 75 52.61 10.39 62.20
N GLN A 76 53.48 9.37 62.19
CA GLN A 76 53.75 8.53 63.38
C GLN A 76 54.23 9.34 64.59
N SER A 77 54.94 10.45 64.38
CA SER A 77 55.44 11.31 65.46
C SER A 77 54.37 12.20 66.12
N TYR A 78 53.27 12.47 65.41
CA TYR A 78 52.13 13.25 65.91
C TYR A 78 50.98 12.36 66.39
N MET A 79 50.80 11.20 65.75
CA MET A 79 49.73 10.25 66.02
C MET A 79 50.26 8.85 65.81
N ASP A 80 50.26 8.03 66.87
CA ASP A 80 50.77 6.66 66.83
C ASP A 80 49.75 5.72 66.15
N VAL A 81 49.70 5.80 64.82
CA VAL A 81 48.79 5.06 63.94
C VAL A 81 49.17 3.60 63.77
N THR A 82 48.18 2.75 63.51
CA THR A 82 48.33 1.30 63.37
C THR A 82 47.67 0.80 62.09
N ALA A 83 48.38 0.01 61.29
CA ALA A 83 47.83 -0.66 60.11
C ALA A 83 47.08 -1.96 60.52
N PRO A 84 46.12 -2.44 59.72
CA PRO A 84 45.58 -1.83 58.49
C PRO A 84 44.64 -0.65 58.77
N ALA A 85 44.29 0.09 57.72
CA ALA A 85 43.11 0.96 57.73
C ALA A 85 41.89 0.16 57.25
N THR A 86 40.67 0.63 57.54
CA THR A 86 39.45 0.07 56.95
C THR A 86 38.79 1.06 55.99
N VAL A 87 38.17 0.54 54.95
CA VAL A 87 37.32 1.28 54.01
C VAL A 87 35.92 0.66 54.05
N VAL A 88 34.91 1.51 54.12
CA VAL A 88 33.48 1.14 53.99
C VAL A 88 32.90 1.91 52.82
N TRP A 89 32.11 1.27 51.99
CA TRP A 89 31.25 1.95 51.00
C TRP A 89 29.90 2.24 51.66
N ASP A 90 29.44 3.50 51.66
CA ASP A 90 28.17 3.88 52.30
C ASP A 90 26.98 3.95 51.31
N GLY A 91 27.25 3.83 50.01
CA GLY A 91 26.27 3.99 48.92
C GLY A 91 26.53 5.24 48.06
N GLU A 92 27.26 6.23 48.58
CA GLU A 92 27.62 7.48 47.89
C GLU A 92 29.14 7.75 47.93
N LYS A 93 29.80 7.40 49.05
CA LYS A 93 31.20 7.71 49.36
C LYS A 93 31.89 6.55 50.08
N TYR A 94 33.21 6.64 50.17
CA TYR A 94 34.05 5.73 50.93
C TYR A 94 34.42 6.34 52.29
N GLU A 95 33.95 5.74 53.38
CA GLU A 95 34.45 6.08 54.71
C GLU A 95 35.76 5.35 55.01
N ILE A 96 36.83 6.12 55.19
CA ILE A 96 38.15 5.61 55.53
C ILE A 96 38.39 5.78 57.02
N THR A 97 38.62 4.65 57.72
CA THR A 97 38.90 4.63 59.16
C THR A 97 40.36 4.24 59.44
N VAL A 98 41.08 5.12 60.14
CA VAL A 98 42.46 4.93 60.59
C VAL A 98 42.47 4.72 62.11
N LYS A 99 43.09 3.62 62.56
CA LYS A 99 43.21 3.25 63.97
C LYS A 99 44.49 3.86 64.60
N LYS A 100 44.40 4.32 65.85
CA LYS A 100 45.52 4.87 66.65
C LYS A 100 45.73 4.06 67.94
N SER A 101 46.96 3.92 68.41
CA SER A 101 47.31 3.12 69.59
C SER A 101 46.83 3.76 70.91
N GLN A 102 46.75 5.08 70.95
CA GLN A 102 46.46 5.92 72.13
C GLN A 102 45.54 7.09 71.75
N ALA A 103 44.83 7.65 72.73
CA ALA A 103 44.09 8.91 72.55
C ALA A 103 45.09 10.07 72.32
N ASN A 104 44.72 11.03 71.46
CA ASN A 104 45.65 12.06 71.01
C ASN A 104 45.78 13.23 71.99
N ALA A 105 46.97 13.84 72.06
CA ALA A 105 47.20 15.09 72.78
C ALA A 105 47.00 16.35 71.91
N SER A 106 46.90 16.18 70.59
CA SER A 106 46.72 17.25 69.60
C SER A 106 45.64 16.84 68.58
N PRO A 107 44.62 17.67 68.35
CA PRO A 107 43.59 17.37 67.36
C PRO A 107 44.15 17.50 65.94
N VAL A 108 43.69 16.63 65.04
CA VAL A 108 43.73 16.92 63.59
C VAL A 108 42.88 18.17 63.36
N LYS A 109 43.21 18.97 62.33
CA LYS A 109 42.41 20.13 61.89
C LYS A 109 41.84 20.00 60.50
N PHE A 110 42.59 19.41 59.58
CA PHE A 110 42.19 19.21 58.20
C PHE A 110 42.84 17.93 57.65
N ILE A 111 42.15 17.26 56.74
CA ILE A 111 42.66 16.15 55.94
C ILE A 111 42.55 16.59 54.47
N PHE A 112 43.56 16.30 53.67
CA PHE A 112 43.60 16.62 52.25
C PHE A 112 43.86 15.38 51.39
N LYS A 113 43.22 15.29 50.22
CA LYS A 113 43.53 14.36 49.13
C LYS A 113 44.01 15.19 47.95
N ASP A 114 45.21 14.91 47.43
CA ASP A 114 45.80 15.59 46.26
C ASP A 114 45.77 17.14 46.32
N GLY A 115 45.84 17.71 47.52
CA GLY A 115 45.77 19.16 47.78
C GLY A 115 44.37 19.75 47.93
N ALA A 116 43.30 18.98 47.66
CA ALA A 116 41.92 19.33 47.95
C ALA A 116 41.51 18.89 49.36
N TYR A 117 40.59 19.61 50.01
CA TYR A 117 40.09 19.26 51.35
C TYR A 117 39.18 18.03 51.26
N ALA A 118 39.44 17.00 52.07
CA ALA A 118 38.74 15.72 52.04
C ALA A 118 37.43 15.68 52.85
N GLY A 119 36.83 16.83 53.16
CA GLY A 119 35.59 16.91 53.94
C GLY A 119 35.78 16.86 55.46
N GLU A 120 34.67 16.86 56.20
CA GLU A 120 34.66 16.75 57.65
C GLU A 120 35.08 15.34 58.11
N TYR A 121 35.77 15.25 59.24
CA TYR A 121 36.25 13.98 59.79
C TYR A 121 35.77 13.81 61.24
N ALA A 122 35.42 12.58 61.59
CA ALA A 122 35.15 12.19 62.97
C ALA A 122 36.46 11.75 63.64
N GLN A 123 36.68 12.18 64.89
CA GLN A 123 37.77 11.68 65.73
C GLN A 123 37.20 11.20 67.06
N ASP A 124 37.34 9.90 67.32
CA ASP A 124 36.92 9.28 68.57
C ASP A 124 38.14 8.83 69.39
N ASP A 125 38.19 9.26 70.65
CA ASP A 125 39.24 8.87 71.61
C ASP A 125 38.87 7.63 72.43
N ALA A 126 37.60 7.23 72.47
CA ALA A 126 37.13 6.00 73.10
C ALA A 126 37.41 4.76 72.23
N THR A 127 36.98 4.79 70.96
CA THR A 127 37.29 3.72 69.98
C THR A 127 38.68 3.85 69.36
N LYS A 128 39.35 4.99 69.54
CA LYS A 128 40.67 5.32 69.00
C LYS A 128 40.73 5.26 67.47
N THR A 129 39.85 6.00 66.83
CA THR A 129 39.76 6.10 65.37
C THR A 129 39.83 7.55 64.89
N ILE A 130 40.13 7.69 63.61
CA ILE A 130 39.75 8.85 62.79
C ILE A 130 39.05 8.31 61.56
N THR A 131 37.84 8.78 61.29
CA THR A 131 37.03 8.40 60.13
C THR A 131 36.82 9.64 59.26
N PHE A 132 36.99 9.50 57.94
CA PHE A 132 36.80 10.60 56.99
C PHE A 132 36.26 10.06 55.66
N PRO A 133 35.32 10.78 55.01
CA PRO A 133 34.75 10.39 53.74
C PRO A 133 35.70 10.71 52.58
N VAL A 134 35.58 9.96 51.49
CA VAL A 134 36.31 10.18 50.23
C VAL A 134 35.37 9.86 49.09
N GLU A 135 35.30 10.74 48.08
CA GLU A 135 34.37 10.59 46.95
C GLU A 135 34.84 9.56 45.90
N SER A 136 36.13 9.22 45.84
CA SER A 136 36.66 8.30 44.84
C SER A 136 37.97 7.61 45.23
N LEU A 137 38.16 6.38 44.74
CA LEU A 137 39.35 5.54 44.95
C LEU A 137 40.02 5.11 43.62
N THR A 138 40.19 6.07 42.70
CA THR A 138 40.66 5.93 41.30
C THR A 138 42.11 5.45 41.06
N SER A 139 42.81 4.92 42.07
CA SER A 139 44.20 4.48 41.93
C SER A 139 44.52 3.41 42.97
N ASP A 140 45.26 2.36 42.58
CA ASP A 140 45.82 1.31 43.46
C ASP A 140 46.56 1.87 44.69
N THR A 141 47.04 3.11 44.61
CA THR A 141 47.77 3.79 45.68
C THR A 141 47.28 5.22 45.83
N ILE A 142 46.74 5.56 47.01
CA ILE A 142 46.13 6.87 47.30
C ILE A 142 46.78 7.49 48.52
N LYS A 143 47.03 8.80 48.46
CA LYS A 143 47.74 9.57 49.49
C LYS A 143 46.80 10.58 50.16
N PHE A 144 46.82 10.64 51.49
CA PHE A 144 46.16 11.70 52.25
C PHE A 144 47.13 12.42 53.17
N GLU A 145 46.96 13.73 53.30
CA GLU A 145 47.82 14.63 54.09
C GLU A 145 47.06 15.17 55.31
N PHE A 146 47.65 15.05 56.50
CA PHE A 146 47.05 15.41 57.78
C PHE A 146 47.65 16.72 58.31
N ASN A 147 46.79 17.71 58.58
CA ASN A 147 47.21 18.99 59.14
C ASN A 147 46.82 19.12 60.62
N PHE A 148 47.80 19.40 61.49
CA PHE A 148 47.61 19.58 62.94
C PHE A 148 47.63 21.08 63.37
N GLY A 149 47.57 22.01 62.41
CA GLY A 149 47.60 23.45 62.65
C GLY A 149 48.98 24.06 62.91
N LEU A 150 50.07 23.32 62.63
CA LEU A 150 51.46 23.69 62.95
C LEU A 150 52.18 24.48 61.85
N GLY A 151 51.46 25.37 61.16
CA GLY A 151 51.99 26.15 60.04
C GLY A 151 52.23 25.33 58.76
N TRP A 152 52.56 26.03 57.68
CA TRP A 152 52.78 25.41 56.37
C TRP A 152 54.20 24.83 56.29
N ASN A 153 54.42 23.63 56.85
CA ASN A 153 55.46 22.64 56.44
C ASN A 153 55.59 21.47 57.46
N THR A 154 54.60 20.59 57.54
CA THR A 154 54.78 19.23 58.06
C THR A 154 54.02 18.25 57.18
N ALA A 155 54.73 17.55 56.31
CA ALA A 155 54.17 16.50 55.47
C ALA A 155 53.89 15.24 56.33
N ALA A 156 52.72 15.20 56.98
CA ALA A 156 52.23 14.03 57.72
C ALA A 156 51.25 13.27 56.83
N GLU A 157 51.61 12.06 56.41
CA GLU A 157 50.98 11.41 55.26
C GLU A 157 50.66 9.93 55.54
N ILE A 158 49.52 9.50 55.03
CA ILE A 158 49.13 8.09 54.88
C ILE A 158 49.10 7.76 53.38
N THR A 159 49.49 6.53 53.06
CA THR A 159 49.36 5.94 51.73
C THR A 159 48.57 4.64 51.87
N LEU A 160 47.42 4.56 51.20
CA LEU A 160 46.57 3.37 51.14
C LEU A 160 46.82 2.59 49.87
N ASP A 161 46.80 1.26 49.99
CA ASP A 161 46.95 0.27 48.93
C ASP A 161 45.58 -0.38 48.65
N THR A 162 44.83 0.19 47.70
CA THR A 162 43.45 -0.21 47.37
C THR A 162 43.39 -1.40 46.41
N SER A 163 44.53 -1.85 45.87
CA SER A 163 44.62 -3.07 45.03
C SER A 163 44.17 -4.35 45.73
N THR A 164 43.94 -4.28 47.04
CA THR A 164 43.44 -5.36 47.90
C THR A 164 41.92 -5.34 48.13
N LEU A 165 41.22 -4.28 47.68
CA LEU A 165 39.75 -4.25 47.65
C LEU A 165 39.23 -5.27 46.63
N PRO A 166 38.04 -5.87 46.87
CA PRO A 166 37.45 -6.77 45.90
C PRO A 166 37.14 -6.02 44.60
N THR A 167 37.59 -6.54 43.47
CA THR A 167 37.06 -6.16 42.14
C THR A 167 35.99 -7.16 41.74
N ALA A 168 35.01 -6.72 40.94
CA ALA A 168 34.06 -7.65 40.36
C ALA A 168 34.80 -8.58 39.38
N PRO A 169 34.39 -9.86 39.23
CA PRO A 169 34.88 -10.68 38.13
C PRO A 169 34.57 -9.99 36.79
N ALA A 170 35.51 -10.08 35.84
CA ALA A 170 35.26 -9.65 34.47
C ALA A 170 34.11 -10.50 33.89
N LEU A 171 33.18 -9.86 33.18
CA LEU A 171 32.08 -10.54 32.53
C LEU A 171 32.61 -11.30 31.31
N ASP A 172 32.24 -12.57 31.18
CA ASP A 172 32.55 -13.37 30.00
C ASP A 172 31.53 -13.05 28.90
N HIS A 173 31.92 -12.23 27.94
CA HIS A 173 31.08 -11.82 26.81
C HIS A 173 30.59 -12.98 25.93
N THR A 174 31.16 -14.19 26.07
CA THR A 174 30.72 -15.40 25.37
C THR A 174 29.68 -16.21 26.16
N ALA A 175 29.47 -15.87 27.44
CA ALA A 175 28.66 -16.63 28.38
C ALA A 175 27.87 -15.73 29.36
N LEU A 176 27.32 -14.62 28.84
CA LEU A 176 26.40 -13.76 29.60
C LEU A 176 25.08 -14.49 29.89
N GLU A 177 24.51 -14.16 31.06
CA GLU A 177 23.15 -14.55 31.43
C GLU A 177 22.14 -13.61 30.78
N ASP A 178 20.85 -13.97 30.78
CA ASP A 178 19.80 -13.10 30.25
C ASP A 178 19.75 -11.77 31.04
N GLY A 179 19.63 -10.66 30.32
CA GLY A 179 19.62 -9.31 30.88
C GLY A 179 20.21 -8.25 29.96
N THR A 180 20.37 -7.05 30.52
CA THR A 180 20.88 -5.87 29.80
C THR A 180 22.29 -5.54 30.27
N TYR A 181 23.17 -5.24 29.31
CA TYR A 181 24.57 -4.91 29.49
C TYR A 181 24.92 -3.64 28.72
N THR A 182 25.98 -2.95 29.13
CA THR A 182 26.54 -1.81 28.40
C THR A 182 28.00 -2.07 28.03
N ALA A 183 28.39 -1.63 26.84
CA ALA A 183 29.78 -1.64 26.37
C ALA A 183 30.01 -0.47 25.42
N THR A 184 31.23 0.06 25.35
CA THR A 184 31.56 1.11 24.39
C THR A 184 31.79 0.54 22.99
N ILE A 185 31.45 1.32 21.96
CA ILE A 185 31.61 0.94 20.56
C ILE A 185 32.34 2.04 19.77
N ALA A 186 33.14 1.61 18.79
CA ALA A 186 33.85 2.48 17.86
C ALA A 186 33.61 2.05 16.41
N ALA A 187 33.52 3.01 15.48
CA ALA A 187 33.48 2.69 14.05
C ALA A 187 34.90 2.78 13.46
N LYS A 188 35.36 1.71 12.82
CA LYS A 188 36.64 1.62 12.10
C LYS A 188 36.41 1.56 10.59
N ASN A 189 37.43 1.95 9.84
CA ASN A 189 37.40 1.92 8.38
C ASN A 189 37.58 0.48 7.86
N CYS A 190 36.66 -0.02 7.03
CA CYS A 190 36.74 -1.39 6.49
C CYS A 190 37.95 -1.64 5.58
N ASP A 191 38.49 -0.63 4.90
CA ASP A 191 39.72 -0.77 4.11
C ASP A 191 41.00 -0.65 4.96
N TYR A 192 40.91 -0.05 6.16
CA TYR A 192 42.04 0.22 7.06
C TYR A 192 41.60 0.20 8.52
N ILE A 193 41.42 -0.97 9.13
CA ILE A 193 40.82 -1.14 10.48
C ILE A 193 41.52 -0.39 11.62
N LEU A 194 42.79 0.02 11.43
CA LEU A 194 43.55 0.84 12.38
C LEU A 194 43.20 2.34 12.32
N GLN A 195 42.38 2.76 11.35
CA GLN A 195 41.86 4.12 11.22
C GLN A 195 40.39 4.17 11.65
N ASP A 196 40.04 5.22 12.39
CA ASP A 196 38.65 5.52 12.73
C ASP A 196 37.84 5.86 11.47
N SER A 197 36.59 5.42 11.45
CA SER A 197 35.62 5.81 10.43
C SER A 197 35.05 7.20 10.74
N MET A 198 34.62 7.93 9.72
CA MET A 198 33.82 9.16 9.91
C MET A 198 32.50 8.89 10.65
N MET A 199 32.04 7.63 10.67
CA MET A 199 30.90 7.18 11.47
C MET A 199 31.17 7.17 12.99
N ASN A 200 32.43 7.27 13.45
CA ASN A 200 32.75 7.11 14.86
C ASN A 200 32.10 8.19 15.73
N ASP A 201 32.10 9.44 15.26
CA ASP A 201 31.43 10.58 15.91
C ASP A 201 29.89 10.51 15.86
N ALA A 202 29.34 9.60 15.05
CA ALA A 202 27.90 9.38 14.89
C ALA A 202 27.35 8.29 15.83
N LEU A 203 28.20 7.50 16.49
CA LEU A 203 27.75 6.44 17.39
C LEU A 203 27.31 6.99 18.77
N GLY A 204 26.15 6.53 19.24
CA GLY A 204 25.76 6.55 20.64
C GLY A 204 26.70 5.67 21.47
N ASN A 205 27.09 6.17 22.64
CA ASN A 205 27.98 5.48 23.56
C ASN A 205 27.56 5.78 25.02
N PRO A 206 27.55 4.78 25.93
CA PRO A 206 27.76 3.35 25.64
C PRO A 206 26.64 2.77 24.76
N ALA A 207 26.92 1.66 24.09
CA ALA A 207 25.91 0.84 23.44
C ALA A 207 25.30 -0.13 24.44
N THR A 208 24.05 -0.51 24.20
CA THR A 208 23.33 -1.52 24.97
C THR A 208 23.43 -2.88 24.30
N ILE A 209 23.63 -3.93 25.08
CA ILE A 209 23.64 -5.32 24.65
C ILE A 209 22.56 -6.03 25.46
N ALA A 210 21.49 -6.47 24.80
CA ALA A 210 20.45 -7.28 25.41
C ALA A 210 20.71 -8.76 25.12
N VAL A 211 20.62 -9.60 26.14
CA VAL A 211 20.73 -11.06 26.05
C VAL A 211 19.40 -11.66 26.47
N GLU A 212 18.76 -12.40 25.56
CA GLU A 212 17.46 -13.08 25.79
C GLU A 212 17.51 -14.50 25.22
N ASP A 213 17.27 -15.54 26.03
CA ASP A 213 17.40 -16.95 25.65
C ASP A 213 18.76 -17.27 24.98
N GLY A 214 19.83 -16.56 25.39
CA GLY A 214 21.18 -16.65 24.80
C GLY A 214 21.38 -15.95 23.46
N VAL A 215 20.42 -15.14 22.98
CA VAL A 215 20.53 -14.32 21.77
C VAL A 215 21.03 -12.92 22.12
N TYR A 216 22.17 -12.51 21.54
CA TYR A 216 22.80 -11.22 21.81
C TYR A 216 22.32 -10.18 20.79
N SER A 217 21.72 -9.09 21.26
CA SER A 217 21.27 -7.97 20.42
C SER A 217 21.98 -6.69 20.80
N LEU A 218 22.77 -6.14 19.88
CA LEU A 218 23.44 -4.85 20.04
C LEU A 218 22.49 -3.72 19.63
N MET A 219 22.38 -2.68 20.47
CA MET A 219 21.52 -1.52 20.28
C MET A 219 22.26 -0.23 20.61
N PHE A 220 22.17 0.79 19.75
CA PHE A 220 22.78 2.10 19.99
C PHE A 220 22.14 3.21 19.14
N ASP A 221 22.36 4.46 19.57
CA ASP A 221 21.88 5.63 18.86
C ASP A 221 22.74 5.97 17.64
N LEU A 222 22.11 6.45 16.58
CA LEU A 222 22.74 7.00 15.39
C LEU A 222 22.50 8.51 15.30
N LYS A 223 23.57 9.27 15.51
CA LYS A 223 23.60 10.73 15.38
C LYS A 223 23.94 11.13 13.93
N PRO A 224 23.69 12.39 13.52
CA PRO A 224 24.08 12.85 12.20
C PRO A 224 25.60 12.78 11.98
N VAL A 225 26.01 12.22 10.84
CA VAL A 225 27.40 12.01 10.44
C VAL A 225 28.04 13.35 10.07
N LYS A 226 29.07 13.78 10.80
CA LYS A 226 29.73 15.06 10.54
C LYS A 226 30.81 14.90 9.46
N TYR A 227 30.70 15.69 8.39
CA TYR A 227 31.75 15.82 7.37
C TYR A 227 32.58 17.09 7.58
N THR A 228 31.93 18.17 8.04
CA THR A 228 32.55 19.42 8.53
C THR A 228 31.67 19.99 9.65
N ASP A 229 32.13 21.05 10.31
CA ASP A 229 31.32 21.80 11.30
C ASP A 229 29.97 22.32 10.76
N THR A 230 29.79 22.34 9.43
CA THR A 230 28.61 22.90 8.74
C THR A 230 27.91 21.91 7.80
N ILE A 231 28.45 20.70 7.61
CA ILE A 231 27.92 19.68 6.70
C ILE A 231 27.74 18.38 7.47
N THR A 232 26.48 18.00 7.65
CA THR A 232 26.08 16.70 8.21
C THR A 232 25.37 15.84 7.16
N GLY A 233 25.62 14.54 7.21
CA GLY A 233 24.82 13.52 6.54
C GLY A 233 24.04 12.68 7.56
N TYR A 234 23.18 11.81 7.06
CA TYR A 234 22.36 10.89 7.85
C TYR A 234 22.51 9.49 7.28
N ALA A 235 22.60 8.48 8.15
CA ALA A 235 22.55 7.09 7.74
C ALA A 235 21.12 6.75 7.25
N TYR A 236 21.02 5.99 6.17
CA TYR A 236 19.79 5.59 5.49
C TYR A 236 19.91 4.11 5.11
N GLN A 237 18.81 3.35 5.20
CA GLN A 237 18.78 1.92 4.84
C GLN A 237 19.91 1.10 5.51
N VAL A 238 20.12 1.29 6.81
CA VAL A 238 21.15 0.56 7.57
C VAL A 238 20.84 -0.93 7.57
N LYS A 239 21.86 -1.74 7.30
CA LYS A 239 21.82 -3.20 7.24
C LYS A 239 23.03 -3.78 7.95
N HIS A 240 22.84 -4.94 8.55
CA HIS A 240 23.89 -5.75 9.18
C HIS A 240 24.27 -6.91 8.27
N TYR A 241 25.58 -7.17 8.13
CA TYR A 241 26.07 -8.40 7.51
C TYR A 241 26.14 -9.51 8.56
N PRO A 242 25.56 -10.71 8.32
CA PRO A 242 25.51 -11.79 9.31
C PRO A 242 26.88 -12.42 9.64
N SER A 243 27.93 -12.04 8.91
CA SER A 243 29.33 -12.41 9.16
C SER A 243 30.28 -11.44 8.45
N TYR A 244 31.58 -11.58 8.69
CA TYR A 244 32.60 -10.82 7.96
C TYR A 244 33.87 -11.65 7.74
N LYS A 245 34.70 -11.20 6.80
CA LYS A 245 36.03 -11.77 6.54
C LYS A 245 37.11 -10.70 6.50
N VAL A 246 38.29 -11.08 6.98
CA VAL A 246 39.54 -10.34 6.80
C VAL A 246 40.13 -10.74 5.44
N ASP A 247 40.70 -9.79 4.70
CA ASP A 247 41.37 -10.07 3.42
C ASP A 247 42.65 -10.91 3.63
N GLU A 248 42.84 -11.95 2.80
CA GLU A 248 43.96 -12.90 2.92
C GLU A 248 45.34 -12.28 2.64
N VAL A 249 45.36 -11.11 1.97
CA VAL A 249 46.58 -10.41 1.52
C VAL A 249 46.81 -9.13 2.31
N ASP A 250 45.75 -8.36 2.59
CA ASP A 250 45.82 -7.16 3.45
C ASP A 250 44.99 -7.34 4.73
N TYR A 251 45.64 -7.83 5.78
CA TYR A 251 45.04 -8.07 7.09
C TYR A 251 44.44 -6.81 7.77
N ASN A 252 44.63 -5.60 7.21
CA ASN A 252 43.97 -4.39 7.67
C ASN A 252 42.62 -4.14 7.00
N LYS A 253 42.19 -5.01 6.08
CA LYS A 253 40.94 -4.89 5.35
C LYS A 253 39.93 -5.96 5.78
N VAL A 254 38.71 -5.50 6.05
CA VAL A 254 37.54 -6.32 6.39
C VAL A 254 36.45 -6.10 5.34
N THR A 255 35.71 -7.15 5.02
CA THR A 255 34.51 -7.06 4.17
C THR A 255 33.37 -7.85 4.79
N GLY A 256 32.15 -7.31 4.74
CA GLY A 256 30.95 -8.03 5.13
C GLY A 256 30.70 -9.25 4.26
N GLU A 257 30.16 -10.30 4.84
CA GLU A 257 29.86 -11.57 4.17
C GLU A 257 28.42 -12.03 4.44
N GLY A 258 27.85 -12.74 3.47
CA GLY A 258 26.42 -13.05 3.44
C GLY A 258 25.56 -11.95 2.77
N ALA A 259 24.24 -12.16 2.79
CA ALA A 259 23.29 -11.15 2.32
C ALA A 259 22.98 -10.19 3.49
N PRO A 260 23.20 -8.87 3.34
CA PRO A 260 22.97 -7.92 4.42
C PRO A 260 21.47 -7.79 4.71
N LEU A 261 21.11 -7.88 6.00
CA LEU A 261 19.74 -7.81 6.50
C LEU A 261 19.46 -6.42 7.08
N PHE A 262 18.25 -5.88 6.90
CA PHE A 262 17.89 -4.62 7.56
C PHE A 262 17.93 -4.77 9.09
N VAL A 263 18.49 -3.76 9.76
CA VAL A 263 18.45 -3.66 11.22
C VAL A 263 17.05 -3.24 11.68
N ASP A 264 16.69 -3.57 12.92
CA ASP A 264 15.48 -3.05 13.54
C ASP A 264 15.69 -1.58 13.91
N VAL A 265 14.74 -0.72 13.54
CA VAL A 265 14.73 0.69 13.94
C VAL A 265 13.87 0.82 15.19
N VAL A 266 14.52 1.10 16.32
CA VAL A 266 13.87 1.23 17.63
C VAL A 266 13.27 2.61 17.81
N ASP A 267 13.99 3.65 17.38
CA ASP A 267 13.51 5.04 17.34
C ASP A 267 13.94 5.74 16.04
N GLY A 268 13.20 6.77 15.64
CA GLY A 268 13.32 7.48 14.37
C GLY A 268 12.50 6.82 13.26
N THR A 269 13.03 6.85 12.03
CA THR A 269 12.36 6.28 10.85
C THR A 269 13.31 5.41 10.05
N ALA A 270 12.81 4.53 9.17
CA ALA A 270 13.66 3.77 8.25
C ALA A 270 14.55 4.64 7.33
N GLU A 271 14.19 5.92 7.17
CA GLU A 271 14.95 6.90 6.38
C GLU A 271 15.94 7.73 7.21
N GLN A 272 15.70 7.86 8.51
CA GLN A 272 16.53 8.56 9.48
C GLN A 272 16.38 7.83 10.82
N PRO A 273 17.09 6.69 11.01
CA PRO A 273 17.02 5.94 12.25
C PRO A 273 17.78 6.71 13.34
N SER A 274 17.16 6.85 14.51
CA SER A 274 17.75 7.52 15.67
C SER A 274 18.34 6.50 16.65
N THR A 275 17.72 5.32 16.76
CA THR A 275 18.25 4.17 17.53
C THR A 275 18.04 2.90 16.71
N ILE A 276 19.08 2.07 16.57
CA ILE A 276 19.02 0.80 15.84
C ILE A 276 19.34 -0.38 16.74
N ARG A 277 18.82 -1.56 16.39
CA ARG A 277 19.08 -2.86 17.04
C ARG A 277 19.33 -3.94 15.99
N TYR A 278 20.27 -4.84 16.25
CA TYR A 278 20.48 -6.05 15.45
C TYR A 278 21.15 -7.17 16.26
N THR A 279 20.94 -8.41 15.84
CA THR A 279 21.50 -9.60 16.49
C THR A 279 22.95 -9.84 16.08
N LEU A 280 23.82 -10.13 17.04
CA LEU A 280 25.21 -10.54 16.81
C LEU A 280 25.29 -12.05 16.58
N SER A 281 26.15 -12.47 15.65
CA SER A 281 26.50 -13.88 15.44
C SER A 281 27.62 -14.34 16.39
N GLU A 282 27.81 -15.65 16.55
CA GLU A 282 28.89 -16.25 17.35
C GLU A 282 30.27 -15.67 17.00
N GLN A 283 30.55 -15.45 15.71
CA GLN A 283 31.82 -14.86 15.23
C GLN A 283 32.02 -13.43 15.77
N GLU A 284 30.96 -12.62 15.79
CA GLU A 284 31.02 -11.21 16.18
C GLU A 284 31.06 -11.05 17.70
N ILE A 285 30.42 -11.97 18.43
CA ILE A 285 30.53 -12.09 19.89
C ILE A 285 31.97 -12.46 20.27
N GLU A 286 32.54 -13.51 19.66
CA GLU A 286 33.92 -13.95 19.93
C GLU A 286 34.97 -12.90 19.57
N SER A 287 34.76 -12.14 18.48
CA SER A 287 35.77 -11.20 17.96
C SER A 287 35.63 -9.76 18.46
N GLY A 288 34.43 -9.35 18.88
CA GLY A 288 34.10 -7.95 19.14
C GLY A 288 33.98 -7.09 17.89
N TYR A 289 33.75 -7.67 16.71
CA TYR A 289 33.61 -6.92 15.45
C TYR A 289 32.35 -7.29 14.68
N SER A 290 31.60 -6.28 14.22
CA SER A 290 30.40 -6.39 13.37
C SER A 290 30.53 -5.47 12.14
N VAL A 291 29.92 -5.81 11.00
CA VAL A 291 29.93 -4.95 9.80
C VAL A 291 28.52 -4.46 9.46
N LEU A 292 28.36 -3.14 9.39
CA LEU A 292 27.15 -2.49 8.91
C LEU A 292 27.35 -1.91 7.51
N ASN A 293 26.40 -2.17 6.62
CA ASN A 293 26.22 -1.46 5.36
C ASN A 293 25.19 -0.34 5.55
N MET A 294 25.46 0.87 5.06
CA MET A 294 24.52 1.97 5.11
C MET A 294 24.71 2.94 3.95
N TYR A 295 23.63 3.56 3.50
CA TYR A 295 23.70 4.66 2.55
C TYR A 295 23.79 5.97 3.33
N ILE A 296 24.79 6.83 3.07
CA ILE A 296 24.82 8.16 3.69
C ILE A 296 24.15 9.16 2.76
N ASN A 297 23.16 9.89 3.27
CA ASN A 297 22.41 10.92 2.54
C ASN A 297 22.70 12.33 3.09
N GLY A 298 22.49 13.37 2.27
CA GLY A 298 22.62 14.79 2.67
C GLY A 298 24.01 15.41 2.56
N ALA A 299 25.06 14.63 2.26
CA ALA A 299 26.44 15.09 2.17
C ALA A 299 27.01 15.07 0.73
N PRO A 300 28.11 15.81 0.42
CA PRO A 300 28.73 15.84 -0.91
C PRO A 300 29.28 14.50 -1.43
N MET A 301 29.42 13.50 -0.55
CA MET A 301 29.80 12.12 -0.87
C MET A 301 28.69 11.15 -0.44
N ALA A 302 27.44 11.43 -0.83
CA ALA A 302 26.33 10.50 -0.63
C ALA A 302 26.55 9.20 -1.41
N GLY A 303 26.31 8.06 -0.76
CA GLY A 303 26.63 6.74 -1.30
C GLY A 303 26.62 5.64 -0.24
N ASP A 304 26.73 4.39 -0.69
CA ASP A 304 26.87 3.22 0.18
C ASP A 304 28.25 3.19 0.83
N VAL A 305 28.28 2.95 2.14
CA VAL A 305 29.47 2.87 2.98
C VAL A 305 29.33 1.67 3.91
N ASP A 306 30.39 0.86 4.00
CA ASP A 306 30.51 -0.17 5.02
C ASP A 306 31.31 0.37 6.22
N ALA A 307 30.83 0.13 7.43
CA ALA A 307 31.49 0.51 8.69
C ALA A 307 31.70 -0.72 9.57
N LEU A 308 32.93 -0.90 10.05
CA LEU A 308 33.29 -1.95 11.01
C LEU A 308 33.01 -1.42 12.41
N ILE A 309 31.99 -1.93 13.07
CA ILE A 309 31.69 -1.65 14.47
C ILE A 309 32.58 -2.54 15.34
N ALA A 310 33.44 -1.94 16.14
CA ALA A 310 34.24 -2.60 17.15
C ALA A 310 33.57 -2.41 18.52
N ILE A 311 33.30 -3.51 19.22
CA ILE A 311 32.76 -3.58 20.57
C ILE A 311 33.93 -3.74 21.54
N ASP A 312 34.07 -2.83 22.49
CA ASP A 312 35.11 -2.89 23.50
C ASP A 312 34.63 -3.71 24.71
N TRP A 313 34.85 -5.03 24.65
CA TRP A 313 34.47 -5.96 25.72
C TRP A 313 35.20 -5.70 27.06
N ASP A 314 36.34 -4.99 27.08
CA ASP A 314 36.98 -4.59 28.34
C ASP A 314 36.16 -3.52 29.08
N THR A 315 35.25 -2.83 28.38
CA THR A 315 34.27 -1.89 28.94
C THR A 315 32.91 -2.53 29.27
N LEU A 316 32.79 -3.86 29.18
CA LEU A 316 31.54 -4.57 29.43
C LEU A 316 31.14 -4.52 30.91
N GLU A 317 29.94 -4.03 31.16
CA GLU A 317 29.29 -4.03 32.47
C GLU A 317 27.84 -4.51 32.34
N LYS A 318 27.29 -5.09 33.41
CA LYS A 318 25.85 -5.30 33.49
C LYS A 318 25.25 -3.92 33.70
N ALA A 319 24.26 -3.55 32.88
CA ALA A 319 23.54 -2.31 33.10
C ALA A 319 22.90 -2.37 34.50
N ALA A 320 22.79 -1.23 35.17
CA ALA A 320 21.87 -1.17 36.29
C ALA A 320 20.50 -1.62 35.79
N ASP A 321 19.80 -2.44 36.58
CA ASP A 321 18.38 -2.67 36.31
C ASP A 321 17.74 -1.28 36.22
N PRO A 322 16.96 -0.97 35.16
CA PRO A 322 16.36 0.35 35.02
C PRO A 322 15.61 0.67 36.31
N GLU A 323 15.76 1.90 36.82
CA GLU A 323 15.00 2.33 37.99
C GLU A 323 13.53 2.01 37.69
N PRO A 324 12.87 1.16 38.50
CA PRO A 324 11.61 0.57 38.13
C PRO A 324 10.64 1.70 37.80
N GLU A 325 10.02 1.63 36.62
CA GLU A 325 9.04 2.61 36.15
C GLU A 325 8.10 2.93 37.33
N PRO A 326 7.78 4.18 37.66
CA PRO A 326 7.25 4.52 38.99
C PRO A 326 6.11 3.61 39.51
N GLY A 327 5.22 3.13 38.64
CA GLY A 327 4.23 2.11 38.98
C GLY A 327 4.79 0.74 39.38
N GLU A 328 5.82 0.22 38.70
CA GLU A 328 6.53 -1.02 39.06
C GLU A 328 7.14 -0.97 40.45
N ALA A 329 7.66 0.19 40.89
CA ALA A 329 8.17 0.38 42.25
C ALA A 329 7.09 0.10 43.33
N HIS A 330 5.83 0.35 42.99
CA HIS A 330 4.64 0.11 43.81
C HIS A 330 3.86 -1.15 43.42
N GLY A 331 4.40 -1.99 42.52
CA GLY A 331 3.74 -3.21 42.04
C GLY A 331 2.48 -2.98 41.19
N MET A 332 2.35 -1.81 40.58
CA MET A 332 1.21 -1.40 39.77
C MET A 332 1.41 -1.69 38.27
N GLU A 333 0.48 -2.42 37.65
CA GLU A 333 0.39 -2.55 36.19
C GLU A 333 -0.20 -1.26 35.58
N ALA A 334 0.40 -0.77 34.49
CA ALA A 334 -0.08 0.45 33.82
C ALA A 334 -1.52 0.29 33.29
N GLY A 335 -2.36 1.30 33.55
CA GLY A 335 -3.78 1.30 33.22
C GLY A 335 -4.67 0.46 34.15
N GLN A 336 -4.11 -0.28 35.12
CA GLN A 336 -4.88 -0.99 36.13
C GLN A 336 -5.20 -0.07 37.33
N VAL A 337 -6.40 -0.23 37.88
CA VAL A 337 -6.89 0.54 39.03
C VAL A 337 -6.57 -0.19 40.34
N TYR A 338 -6.10 0.57 41.33
CA TYR A 338 -5.79 0.10 42.67
C TYR A 338 -6.58 0.91 43.69
N ASP A 339 -7.07 0.26 44.75
CA ASP A 339 -7.57 0.94 45.95
C ASP A 339 -6.40 1.20 46.91
N ALA A 340 -6.34 2.40 47.50
CA ALA A 340 -5.36 2.77 48.52
C ALA A 340 -6.02 3.58 49.64
N THR A 341 -5.48 3.50 50.86
CA THR A 341 -5.92 4.34 51.98
C THR A 341 -5.17 5.66 52.02
N VAL A 342 -5.80 6.70 52.58
CA VAL A 342 -5.21 8.04 52.69
C VAL A 342 -5.34 8.65 54.08
N SER A 343 -4.30 9.38 54.47
CA SER A 343 -4.32 10.28 55.63
C SER A 343 -4.42 11.74 55.18
N LEU A 344 -5.15 12.55 55.96
CA LEU A 344 -5.44 13.96 55.66
C LEU A 344 -4.89 14.87 56.76
N ALA A 345 -4.06 15.84 56.38
CA ALA A 345 -3.47 16.84 57.28
C ALA A 345 -3.80 18.27 56.81
N GLY A 346 -3.96 19.21 57.73
CA GLY A 346 -4.27 20.61 57.39
C GLY A 346 -3.05 21.39 56.91
N THR A 347 -3.20 22.15 55.83
CA THR A 347 -2.14 23.04 55.28
C THR A 347 -2.62 24.49 55.23
N GLY A 348 -1.73 25.44 54.92
CA GLY A 348 -2.05 26.87 54.87
C GLY A 348 -2.59 27.41 56.20
N ASP A 349 -3.76 28.05 56.16
CA ASP A 349 -4.43 28.58 57.36
C ASP A 349 -4.97 27.49 58.31
N TYR A 350 -4.94 26.21 57.90
CA TYR A 350 -5.43 25.06 58.67
C TYR A 350 -4.31 24.18 59.28
N VAL A 351 -3.05 24.63 59.26
CA VAL A 351 -1.91 23.89 59.84
C VAL A 351 -2.14 23.53 61.32
N GLY A 352 -2.02 22.23 61.65
CA GLY A 352 -2.32 21.68 62.98
C GLY A 352 -3.81 21.51 63.27
N GLY A 353 -4.67 21.72 62.28
CA GLY A 353 -6.12 21.56 62.32
C GLY A 353 -6.61 20.16 61.94
N ASP A 354 -5.75 19.13 61.98
CA ASP A 354 -6.00 17.81 61.36
C ASP A 354 -7.28 17.13 61.85
N VAL A 355 -7.64 17.31 63.13
CA VAL A 355 -8.91 16.81 63.69
C VAL A 355 -10.13 17.46 63.02
N ILE A 356 -10.02 18.74 62.67
CA ILE A 356 -11.06 19.52 62.00
C ILE A 356 -11.10 19.14 60.51
N ILE A 357 -9.94 18.99 59.85
CA ILE A 357 -9.85 18.54 58.45
C ILE A 357 -10.42 17.13 58.27
N ASN A 358 -10.11 16.18 59.16
CA ASN A 358 -10.70 14.84 59.10
C ASN A 358 -12.22 14.85 59.38
N GLN A 359 -12.73 15.80 60.17
CA GLN A 359 -14.19 15.99 60.39
C GLN A 359 -14.90 16.69 59.22
N MET A 360 -14.22 17.57 58.49
CA MET A 360 -14.80 18.38 57.40
C MET A 360 -14.61 17.73 56.03
N VAL A 361 -13.41 17.25 55.71
CA VAL A 361 -13.05 16.62 54.44
C VAL A 361 -13.25 15.10 54.53
N GLY A 362 -12.58 14.43 55.47
CA GLY A 362 -12.63 12.96 55.60
C GLY A 362 -14.04 12.39 55.82
N LYS A 363 -14.95 13.15 56.42
CA LYS A 363 -16.36 12.77 56.54
C LYS A 363 -17.09 12.60 55.19
N TYR A 364 -16.74 13.39 54.17
CA TYR A 364 -17.41 13.36 52.87
C TYR A 364 -16.58 12.69 51.77
N PHE A 365 -15.25 12.81 51.83
CA PHE A 365 -14.33 12.21 50.85
C PHE A 365 -13.78 10.84 51.29
N GLY A 366 -14.05 10.43 52.54
CA GLY A 366 -13.55 9.19 53.11
C GLY A 366 -12.05 9.23 53.43
N ASN A 367 -11.47 8.03 53.54
CA ASN A 367 -10.04 7.79 53.81
C ASN A 367 -9.47 6.76 52.83
N SER A 368 -10.03 6.71 51.62
CA SER A 368 -9.63 5.81 50.54
C SER A 368 -9.76 6.50 49.20
N VAL A 369 -8.79 6.28 48.32
CA VAL A 369 -8.77 6.76 46.93
C VAL A 369 -8.58 5.58 46.00
N LYS A 370 -8.86 5.79 44.71
CA LYS A 370 -8.34 4.90 43.67
C LYS A 370 -7.12 5.53 43.01
N VAL A 371 -6.15 4.72 42.64
CA VAL A 371 -4.91 5.14 41.97
C VAL A 371 -4.74 4.30 40.71
N THR A 372 -4.45 4.97 39.59
CA THR A 372 -4.09 4.34 38.31
C THR A 372 -2.70 4.82 37.90
N TYR A 373 -1.80 3.91 37.55
CA TYR A 373 -0.51 4.27 36.95
C TYR A 373 -0.67 4.42 35.43
N ASN A 374 -0.16 5.51 34.86
CA ASN A 374 -0.33 5.85 33.44
C ASN A 374 0.93 5.56 32.62
N GLU A 375 0.78 5.21 31.34
CA GLU A 375 1.90 4.94 30.39
C GLU A 375 2.87 6.12 30.19
N ASN A 376 2.55 7.31 30.73
CA ASN A 376 3.37 8.52 30.67
C ASN A 376 4.18 8.79 31.95
N GLY A 377 4.22 7.86 32.91
CA GLY A 377 4.95 8.00 34.17
C GLY A 377 4.24 8.79 35.27
N THR A 378 2.95 9.10 35.11
CA THR A 378 2.15 9.83 36.12
C THR A 378 1.06 8.94 36.73
N TYR A 379 0.41 9.42 37.79
CA TYR A 379 -0.67 8.72 38.48
C TYR A 379 -1.95 9.53 38.44
N ASP A 380 -3.08 8.87 38.16
CA ASP A 380 -4.41 9.45 38.38
C ASP A 380 -4.95 9.00 39.73
N VAL A 381 -5.06 9.95 40.66
CA VAL A 381 -5.64 9.76 41.99
C VAL A 381 -7.09 10.21 41.98
N VAL A 382 -8.02 9.26 42.10
CA VAL A 382 -9.46 9.48 42.07
C VAL A 382 -10.03 9.49 43.49
N VAL A 383 -10.58 10.63 43.88
CA VAL A 383 -11.20 10.86 45.20
C VAL A 383 -12.72 10.93 45.04
N TYR A 384 -13.49 10.18 45.84
CA TYR A 384 -14.96 10.14 45.74
C TYR A 384 -15.63 11.00 46.82
N PHE A 385 -16.59 11.86 46.44
CA PHE A 385 -17.40 12.65 47.36
C PHE A 385 -18.76 11.95 47.63
N GLY A 386 -18.92 11.36 48.82
CA GLY A 386 -20.14 10.67 49.25
C GLY A 386 -21.17 11.52 50.00
N GLY A 387 -21.21 12.84 49.78
CA GLY A 387 -22.06 13.76 50.54
C GLY A 387 -23.39 14.13 49.85
N GLU A 388 -24.44 14.38 50.66
CA GLU A 388 -25.76 14.86 50.18
C GLU A 388 -25.76 16.33 49.70
N TYR A 389 -24.62 17.04 49.77
CA TYR A 389 -24.52 18.49 49.54
C TYR A 389 -23.74 18.86 48.27
N ASN A 390 -23.97 18.14 47.17
CA ASN A 390 -23.19 18.30 45.95
C ASN A 390 -23.15 19.75 45.44
N ASP A 391 -24.30 20.44 45.39
CA ASP A 391 -24.44 21.84 44.97
C ASP A 391 -23.63 22.87 45.80
N ALA A 392 -23.09 22.47 46.95
CA ALA A 392 -22.33 23.33 47.86
C ALA A 392 -20.82 23.09 47.82
N ILE A 393 -20.35 22.05 47.12
CA ILE A 393 -18.92 21.79 46.94
C ILE A 393 -18.51 22.26 45.54
N GLY A 394 -17.47 23.08 45.47
CA GLY A 394 -16.95 23.62 44.22
C GLY A 394 -15.87 22.75 43.60
N ASP A 395 -15.13 23.36 42.68
CA ASP A 395 -13.92 22.77 42.11
C ASP A 395 -12.86 22.55 43.20
N MET A 396 -12.15 21.43 43.13
CA MET A 396 -10.89 21.22 43.85
C MET A 396 -9.77 21.96 43.12
N THR A 397 -8.62 22.16 43.77
CA THR A 397 -7.46 22.81 43.15
C THR A 397 -6.18 22.06 43.49
N TYR A 398 -5.37 21.77 42.49
CA TYR A 398 -4.05 21.15 42.63
C TYR A 398 -3.04 21.96 41.82
N ASN A 399 -1.89 22.32 42.40
CA ASN A 399 -0.89 23.20 41.79
C ASN A 399 -1.47 24.51 41.19
N GLY A 400 -2.56 25.02 41.76
CA GLY A 400 -3.28 26.21 41.29
C GLY A 400 -4.21 26.00 40.08
N GLN A 401 -4.30 24.78 39.54
CA GLN A 401 -5.27 24.40 38.51
C GLN A 401 -6.56 23.89 39.13
N ALA A 402 -7.72 24.32 38.60
CA ALA A 402 -9.02 23.81 39.03
C ALA A 402 -9.29 22.40 38.47
N ILE A 403 -9.73 21.51 39.35
CA ILE A 403 -10.18 20.15 39.09
C ILE A 403 -11.69 20.13 39.33
N LYS A 404 -12.44 19.89 38.27
CA LYS A 404 -13.90 19.81 38.35
C LYS A 404 -14.34 18.47 38.89
N GLN A 405 -15.46 18.47 39.60
CA GLN A 405 -16.14 17.24 39.97
C GLN A 405 -16.77 16.59 38.73
N ALA A 406 -16.66 15.26 38.62
CA ALA A 406 -17.37 14.45 37.64
C ALA A 406 -18.80 14.10 38.13
N GLU A 407 -19.66 13.64 37.22
CA GLU A 407 -21.09 13.41 37.55
C GLU A 407 -21.31 12.25 38.54
N ASN A 408 -20.39 11.30 38.63
CA ASN A 408 -20.35 10.25 39.65
C ASN A 408 -19.76 10.74 40.99
N GLN A 409 -19.66 12.06 41.18
CA GLN A 409 -19.13 12.72 42.38
C GLN A 409 -17.63 12.51 42.64
N THR A 410 -16.82 12.06 41.67
CA THR A 410 -15.37 11.96 41.84
C THR A 410 -14.60 13.21 41.39
N TYR A 411 -13.37 13.34 41.87
CA TYR A 411 -12.35 14.26 41.37
C TYR A 411 -11.10 13.46 41.01
N THR A 412 -10.55 13.66 39.82
CA THR A 412 -9.32 13.01 39.36
C THR A 412 -8.15 13.99 39.39
N ILE A 413 -7.10 13.65 40.13
CA ILE A 413 -5.89 14.44 40.32
C ILE A 413 -4.74 13.72 39.61
N ASN A 414 -4.21 14.29 38.53
CA ASN A 414 -3.00 13.76 37.90
C ASN A 414 -1.76 14.27 38.64
N VAL A 415 -0.96 13.36 39.20
CA VAL A 415 0.22 13.67 40.03
C VAL A 415 1.47 12.95 39.52
N PRO A 416 2.68 13.54 39.65
CA PRO A 416 3.92 12.91 39.19
C PRO A 416 4.47 11.84 40.16
N SER A 417 3.99 11.79 41.41
CA SER A 417 4.34 10.79 42.42
C SER A 417 3.21 10.67 43.44
N ILE A 418 3.10 9.50 44.05
CA ILE A 418 2.17 9.19 45.16
C ILE A 418 2.87 9.04 46.51
N ASP A 419 4.21 9.09 46.53
CA ASP A 419 5.05 8.99 47.73
C ASP A 419 5.11 10.30 48.53
N GLU A 420 4.96 11.43 47.83
CA GLU A 420 4.95 12.77 48.41
C GLU A 420 3.52 13.24 48.75
N PRO A 421 3.31 14.03 49.82
CA PRO A 421 2.00 14.56 50.17
C PRO A 421 1.40 15.45 49.06
N ILE A 422 0.20 15.10 48.60
CA ILE A 422 -0.53 15.81 47.55
C ILE A 422 -1.27 17.01 48.20
N GLU A 423 -0.78 18.24 48.00
CA GLU A 423 -1.46 19.45 48.48
C GLU A 423 -2.67 19.83 47.61
N VAL A 424 -3.85 19.89 48.21
CA VAL A 424 -5.12 20.13 47.52
C VAL A 424 -5.93 21.23 48.23
N GLY A 425 -6.48 22.16 47.44
CA GLY A 425 -7.48 23.11 47.88
C GLY A 425 -8.89 22.65 47.53
N LEU A 426 -9.87 22.94 48.39
CA LEU A 426 -11.29 22.65 48.19
C LEU A 426 -12.11 23.91 48.47
N HIS A 427 -12.88 24.36 47.47
CA HIS A 427 -13.82 25.46 47.64
C HIS A 427 -15.19 24.94 48.12
N VAL A 428 -15.76 25.54 49.17
CA VAL A 428 -17.08 25.20 49.72
C VAL A 428 -17.98 26.43 49.67
N GLY A 429 -18.90 26.45 48.70
CA GLY A 429 -19.73 27.60 48.38
C GLY A 429 -21.00 27.73 49.25
N GLY A 430 -22.05 28.29 48.64
CA GLY A 430 -23.36 28.46 49.27
C GLY A 430 -23.38 29.56 50.34
N LYS A 431 -23.78 29.23 51.57
CA LYS A 431 -23.85 30.19 52.70
C LYS A 431 -22.60 30.24 53.57
N MET A 432 -21.65 29.34 53.36
CA MET A 432 -20.40 29.29 54.13
C MET A 432 -19.25 29.95 53.36
N ASP A 433 -19.18 29.72 52.04
CA ASP A 433 -18.29 30.42 51.09
C ASP A 433 -16.84 30.54 51.60
N MET A 434 -16.16 29.39 51.62
CA MET A 434 -14.85 29.22 52.26
C MET A 434 -13.94 28.28 51.47
N ASP A 435 -12.65 28.57 51.48
CA ASP A 435 -11.60 27.71 50.96
C ASP A 435 -10.97 26.89 52.09
N ILE A 436 -10.65 25.62 51.80
CA ILE A 436 -9.99 24.67 52.71
C ILE A 436 -8.76 24.10 52.00
N THR A 437 -7.59 24.21 52.62
CA THR A 437 -6.34 23.63 52.11
C THR A 437 -5.87 22.47 53.00
N TYR A 438 -5.56 21.34 52.38
CA TYR A 438 -5.10 20.14 53.07
C TYR A 438 -4.06 19.38 52.23
N ALA A 439 -3.27 18.54 52.87
CA ALA A 439 -2.41 17.55 52.22
C ALA A 439 -3.04 16.16 52.35
N MET A 440 -2.97 15.38 51.28
CA MET A 440 -3.36 13.99 51.21
C MET A 440 -2.11 13.13 51.02
N THR A 441 -1.84 12.24 51.96
CA THR A 441 -0.75 11.25 51.83
C THR A 441 -1.35 9.88 51.62
N ILE A 442 -0.95 9.22 50.53
CA ILE A 442 -1.36 7.88 50.15
C ILE A 442 -0.49 6.86 50.91
N ASP A 443 -1.11 5.85 51.50
CA ASP A 443 -0.42 4.74 52.13
C ASP A 443 -0.15 3.66 51.06
N THR A 444 1.03 3.70 50.45
CA THR A 444 1.42 2.82 49.32
C THR A 444 1.50 1.35 49.74
N GLU A 445 1.73 1.03 51.02
CA GLU A 445 1.64 -0.35 51.53
C GLU A 445 0.20 -0.92 51.46
N THR A 446 -0.81 -0.06 51.27
CA THR A 446 -2.22 -0.47 51.14
C THR A 446 -2.73 -0.60 49.72
N LEU A 447 -1.88 -0.38 48.70
CA LEU A 447 -2.23 -0.56 47.28
C LEU A 447 -2.65 -2.01 47.02
N ALA A 448 -3.91 -2.20 46.61
CA ALA A 448 -4.46 -3.49 46.22
C ALA A 448 -5.27 -3.37 44.92
N PRO A 449 -5.25 -4.37 44.01
CA PRO A 449 -6.09 -4.37 42.81
C PRO A 449 -7.56 -4.07 43.14
N GLY A 450 -8.05 -2.95 42.62
CA GLY A 450 -9.39 -2.46 42.84
C GLY A 450 -10.28 -2.72 41.64
N GLU A 451 -11.57 -2.94 41.87
CA GLU A 451 -12.56 -2.72 40.81
C GLU A 451 -12.50 -1.23 40.43
N PRO A 452 -12.58 -0.86 39.14
CA PRO A 452 -12.64 0.54 38.74
C PRO A 452 -13.80 1.25 39.47
N VAL A 453 -13.66 2.54 39.79
CA VAL A 453 -14.90 3.32 40.04
C VAL A 453 -15.73 3.16 38.77
N PRO A 454 -17.04 2.85 38.84
CA PRO A 454 -17.87 3.03 37.67
C PRO A 454 -17.67 4.47 37.20
N ASP A 455 -17.12 4.61 36.01
CA ASP A 455 -17.08 5.86 35.27
C ASP A 455 -18.48 6.48 35.38
N PRO A 456 -18.65 7.80 35.56
CA PRO A 456 -19.91 8.34 35.07
C PRO A 456 -19.95 7.93 33.60
N GLU A 457 -21.04 7.29 33.15
CA GLU A 457 -21.29 7.33 31.71
C GLU A 457 -21.14 8.80 31.34
N PRO A 458 -20.24 9.15 30.37
CA PRO A 458 -19.96 10.54 30.06
C PRO A 458 -21.31 11.21 29.86
N PRO A 459 -21.53 12.43 30.40
CA PRO A 459 -22.83 13.09 30.36
C PRO A 459 -23.41 12.83 29.00
N VAL A 460 -24.55 12.13 28.94
CA VAL A 460 -25.20 11.88 27.67
C VAL A 460 -25.60 13.26 27.19
N VAL A 461 -24.69 13.84 26.40
CA VAL A 461 -25.01 14.84 25.41
C VAL A 461 -26.04 14.09 24.61
N GLU A 462 -27.32 14.36 24.86
CA GLU A 462 -28.39 13.99 23.95
C GLU A 462 -28.09 14.78 22.69
N VAL A 463 -27.17 14.22 21.90
CA VAL A 463 -26.83 14.67 20.57
C VAL A 463 -28.13 14.53 19.80
N ASP A 464 -28.68 15.68 19.43
CA ASP A 464 -29.89 15.76 18.65
C ASP A 464 -29.56 15.22 17.26
N THR A 465 -29.75 13.92 17.16
CA THR A 465 -29.62 13.13 15.94
C THR A 465 -30.89 13.14 15.12
N GLU A 466 -31.99 13.76 15.58
CA GLU A 466 -33.26 13.82 14.83
C GLU A 466 -32.99 14.49 13.48
N ALA A 467 -32.29 15.63 13.46
CA ALA A 467 -31.91 16.32 12.23
C ALA A 467 -31.05 15.48 11.26
N LEU A 468 -30.16 14.62 11.79
CA LEU A 468 -29.30 13.74 10.98
C LEU A 468 -30.08 12.54 10.44
N ALA A 469 -30.92 11.90 11.27
CA ALA A 469 -31.81 10.84 10.85
C ALA A 469 -32.81 11.33 9.78
N ASP A 470 -33.37 12.54 9.95
CA ASP A 470 -34.25 13.18 8.98
C ASP A 470 -33.54 13.49 7.65
N ALA A 471 -32.29 13.95 7.71
CA ALA A 471 -31.47 14.20 6.53
C ALA A 471 -31.14 12.89 5.79
N ILE A 472 -30.76 11.84 6.52
CA ILE A 472 -30.51 10.49 5.98
C ILE A 472 -31.79 9.93 5.34
N ALA A 473 -32.95 10.06 5.99
CA ALA A 473 -34.22 9.61 5.44
C ALA A 473 -34.58 10.35 4.13
N LYS A 474 -34.41 11.68 4.10
CA LYS A 474 -34.64 12.51 2.91
C LYS A 474 -33.66 12.21 1.78
N ALA A 475 -32.40 11.90 2.09
CA ALA A 475 -31.38 11.55 1.11
C ALA A 475 -31.54 10.11 0.57
N SER A 476 -31.95 9.16 1.41
CA SER A 476 -32.09 7.74 1.06
C SER A 476 -33.23 7.45 0.09
N VAL A 477 -34.22 8.34 -0.03
CA VAL A 477 -35.30 8.27 -1.02
C VAL A 477 -34.99 8.99 -2.33
N ILE A 478 -33.80 9.57 -2.49
CA ILE A 478 -33.38 10.20 -3.75
C ILE A 478 -33.04 9.10 -4.75
N GLU A 479 -33.83 9.01 -5.82
CA GLU A 479 -33.56 8.16 -6.96
C GLU A 479 -32.53 8.81 -7.91
N GLN A 480 -31.75 8.00 -8.61
CA GLN A 480 -30.71 8.47 -9.54
C GLN A 480 -31.27 9.36 -10.66
N GLY A 481 -32.46 9.03 -11.16
CA GLY A 481 -33.06 9.70 -12.31
C GLY A 481 -32.12 9.67 -13.52
N LYS A 482 -31.86 10.84 -14.11
CA LYS A 482 -30.92 11.02 -15.22
C LYS A 482 -29.49 11.38 -14.78
N LYS A 483 -29.18 11.47 -13.48
CA LYS A 483 -27.84 11.91 -13.02
C LYS A 483 -26.77 10.83 -13.28
N THR A 484 -25.51 11.26 -13.37
CA THR A 484 -24.38 10.36 -13.61
C THR A 484 -24.22 9.31 -12.50
N ASP A 485 -23.74 8.12 -12.86
CA ASP A 485 -23.42 7.06 -11.90
C ASP A 485 -22.43 7.54 -10.83
N GLU A 486 -21.46 8.35 -11.23
CA GLU A 486 -20.46 8.96 -10.35
C GLU A 486 -21.08 9.89 -9.30
N ALA A 487 -22.01 10.77 -9.71
CA ALA A 487 -22.71 11.66 -8.78
C ALA A 487 -23.62 10.87 -7.83
N PHE A 488 -24.28 9.82 -8.31
CA PHE A 488 -25.14 8.98 -7.47
C PHE A 488 -24.34 8.10 -6.49
N ALA A 489 -23.17 7.60 -6.92
CA ALA A 489 -22.24 6.89 -6.05
C ALA A 489 -21.69 7.80 -4.93
N ALA A 490 -21.35 9.06 -5.26
CA ALA A 490 -20.93 10.06 -4.27
C ALA A 490 -22.03 10.36 -3.24
N LEU A 491 -23.29 10.51 -3.67
CA LEU A 491 -24.42 10.66 -2.75
C LEU A 491 -24.60 9.45 -1.83
N LYS A 492 -24.51 8.22 -2.37
CA LYS A 492 -24.59 6.99 -1.56
C LYS A 492 -23.46 6.86 -0.56
N ALA A 493 -22.23 7.26 -0.93
CA ALA A 493 -21.10 7.28 -0.01
C ALA A 493 -21.34 8.28 1.14
N ALA A 494 -21.84 9.48 0.84
CA ALA A 494 -22.18 10.47 1.86
C ALA A 494 -23.31 9.99 2.79
N ILE A 495 -24.33 9.29 2.27
CA ILE A 495 -25.37 8.65 3.09
C ILE A 495 -24.76 7.60 4.02
N GLY A 496 -23.84 6.76 3.54
CA GLY A 496 -23.16 5.77 4.37
C GLY A 496 -22.29 6.40 5.46
N MET A 497 -21.56 7.48 5.17
CA MET A 497 -20.79 8.22 6.17
C MET A 497 -21.69 8.89 7.21
N ALA A 498 -22.83 9.43 6.79
CA ALA A 498 -23.84 10.00 7.69
C ALA A 498 -24.50 8.93 8.58
N GLN A 499 -24.75 7.72 8.06
CA GLN A 499 -25.23 6.57 8.83
C GLN A 499 -24.20 6.11 9.87
N THR A 500 -22.92 6.03 9.51
CA THR A 500 -21.85 5.76 10.50
C THR A 500 -21.82 6.86 11.57
N ALA A 501 -21.90 8.13 11.19
CA ALA A 501 -21.96 9.23 12.15
C ALA A 501 -23.21 9.19 13.05
N LEU A 502 -24.35 8.71 12.55
CA LEU A 502 -25.56 8.49 13.35
C LEU A 502 -25.36 7.42 14.44
N GLU A 503 -24.50 6.43 14.20
CA GLU A 503 -24.18 5.35 15.15
C GLU A 503 -22.99 5.68 16.07
N THR A 504 -22.07 6.57 15.66
CA THR A 504 -20.78 6.79 16.34
C THR A 504 -20.41 8.27 16.62
N ALA A 505 -21.33 9.23 16.52
CA ALA A 505 -21.02 10.64 16.81
C ALA A 505 -20.92 10.91 18.32
N GLU A 506 -19.76 11.38 18.75
CA GLU A 506 -19.45 11.71 20.16
C GLU A 506 -19.74 13.19 20.52
N SER A 507 -20.23 14.00 19.58
CA SER A 507 -20.55 15.42 19.82
C SER A 507 -21.58 16.02 18.86
N GLN A 508 -22.28 17.08 19.30
CA GLN A 508 -23.24 17.79 18.45
C GLN A 508 -22.56 18.48 17.26
N GLU A 509 -21.30 18.87 17.40
CA GLU A 509 -20.50 19.43 16.29
C GLU A 509 -20.27 18.39 15.20
N ALA A 510 -19.98 17.13 15.58
CA ALA A 510 -19.86 16.02 14.63
C ALA A 510 -21.19 15.71 13.93
N VAL A 511 -22.31 15.71 14.66
CA VAL A 511 -23.66 15.54 14.08
C VAL A 511 -23.99 16.67 13.10
N ASN A 512 -23.74 17.93 13.49
CA ASN A 512 -23.98 19.09 12.63
C ASN A 512 -23.12 19.06 11.36
N ALA A 513 -21.85 18.68 11.47
CA ALA A 513 -20.94 18.51 10.33
C ALA A 513 -21.40 17.38 9.41
N ALA A 514 -21.90 16.26 9.95
CA ALA A 514 -22.47 15.17 9.14
C ALA A 514 -23.75 15.61 8.39
N VAL A 515 -24.62 16.41 9.03
CA VAL A 515 -25.79 17.02 8.39
C VAL A 515 -25.37 17.97 7.26
N GLU A 516 -24.38 18.84 7.48
CA GLU A 516 -23.88 19.78 6.48
C GLU A 516 -23.22 19.06 5.29
N ALA A 517 -22.41 18.04 5.56
CA ALA A 517 -21.78 17.21 4.53
C ALA A 517 -22.81 16.45 3.68
N LEU A 518 -23.82 15.83 4.32
CA LEU A 518 -24.88 15.12 3.61
C LEU A 518 -25.74 16.07 2.77
N ASN A 519 -26.14 17.23 3.31
CA ASN A 519 -26.87 18.25 2.56
C ASN A 519 -26.05 18.78 1.37
N SER A 520 -24.74 18.98 1.56
CA SER A 520 -23.83 19.39 0.48
C SER A 520 -23.72 18.33 -0.62
N ALA A 521 -23.67 17.04 -0.26
CA ALA A 521 -23.68 15.94 -1.22
C ALA A 521 -25.03 15.83 -1.97
N VAL A 522 -26.15 16.07 -1.27
CA VAL A 522 -27.49 16.13 -1.87
C VAL A 522 -27.61 17.28 -2.87
N GLU A 523 -27.11 18.48 -2.54
CA GLU A 523 -27.11 19.63 -3.47
C GLU A 523 -26.13 19.42 -4.62
N ALA A 524 -24.94 18.87 -4.38
CA ALA A 524 -24.01 18.48 -5.46
C ALA A 524 -24.63 17.45 -6.41
N PHE A 525 -25.37 16.46 -5.89
CA PHE A 525 -26.10 15.49 -6.71
C PHE A 525 -27.21 16.15 -7.55
N LYS A 526 -28.05 17.01 -6.96
CA LYS A 526 -29.10 17.74 -7.71
C LYS A 526 -28.52 18.62 -8.82
N ASN A 527 -27.41 19.28 -8.54
CA ASN A 527 -26.71 20.19 -9.46
C ASN A 527 -25.74 19.47 -10.42
N SER A 528 -25.49 18.17 -10.23
CA SER A 528 -24.70 17.36 -11.17
C SER A 528 -25.36 17.36 -12.56
N PRO A 529 -24.59 17.26 -13.66
CA PRO A 529 -25.19 17.19 -14.98
C PRO A 529 -26.08 15.95 -15.10
N ASP A 530 -27.21 16.12 -15.79
CA ASP A 530 -27.93 14.97 -16.32
C ASP A 530 -27.00 14.28 -17.34
N VAL A 531 -26.94 12.95 -17.30
CA VAL A 531 -26.58 12.15 -18.46
C VAL A 531 -27.59 12.51 -19.54
N GLU A 532 -27.11 13.16 -20.61
CA GLU A 532 -27.80 13.23 -21.88
C GLU A 532 -28.00 11.77 -22.34
N VAL A 533 -29.17 11.21 -22.00
CA VAL A 533 -29.63 9.93 -22.53
C VAL A 533 -29.54 10.07 -24.04
N PRO A 534 -28.85 9.18 -24.77
CA PRO A 534 -28.95 9.15 -26.22
C PRO A 534 -30.44 9.08 -26.53
N VAL A 535 -31.00 10.08 -27.21
CA VAL A 535 -32.37 10.00 -27.69
C VAL A 535 -32.42 8.74 -28.54
N GLU A 536 -33.20 7.73 -28.13
CA GLU A 536 -33.38 6.54 -28.96
C GLU A 536 -34.00 7.03 -30.26
N ILE A 537 -33.22 6.98 -31.33
CA ILE A 537 -33.66 7.42 -32.65
C ILE A 537 -34.58 6.33 -33.18
N ASP A 538 -35.87 6.63 -33.28
CA ASP A 538 -36.85 5.72 -33.83
C ASP A 538 -36.63 5.62 -35.35
N THR A 539 -36.16 4.45 -35.76
CA THR A 539 -35.85 4.09 -37.14
C THR A 539 -36.86 3.11 -37.72
N ALA A 540 -37.90 2.72 -36.97
CA ALA A 540 -38.83 1.67 -37.37
C ALA A 540 -39.65 2.06 -38.61
N GLU A 541 -40.03 3.34 -38.73
CA GLU A 541 -40.73 3.86 -39.91
C GLU A 541 -39.84 3.86 -41.15
N LEU A 542 -38.60 4.38 -41.04
CA LEU A 542 -37.63 4.39 -42.13
C LEU A 542 -37.29 2.98 -42.63
N ALA A 543 -37.04 2.04 -41.73
CA ALA A 543 -36.78 0.64 -42.08
C ALA A 543 -37.98 -0.02 -42.80
N SER A 544 -39.21 0.22 -42.31
CA SER A 544 -40.43 -0.29 -42.94
C SER A 544 -40.67 0.32 -44.33
N LEU A 545 -40.36 1.60 -44.50
CA LEU A 545 -40.48 2.32 -45.76
C LEU A 545 -39.48 1.78 -46.80
N ILE A 546 -38.21 1.60 -46.42
CA ILE A 546 -37.19 0.99 -47.27
C ILE A 546 -37.60 -0.42 -47.72
N GLU A 547 -38.15 -1.25 -46.83
CA GLU A 547 -38.63 -2.60 -47.18
C GLU A 547 -39.86 -2.57 -48.13
N ALA A 548 -40.64 -1.50 -48.13
CA ALA A 548 -41.73 -1.29 -49.09
C ALA A 548 -41.20 -0.78 -50.44
N MET A 549 -40.29 0.19 -50.44
CA MET A 549 -39.74 0.81 -51.64
C MET A 549 -38.84 -0.13 -52.44
N ASN A 550 -38.10 -1.02 -51.77
CA ASN A 550 -37.33 -2.10 -52.41
C ASN A 550 -38.20 -3.17 -53.12
N LYS A 551 -39.54 -3.11 -53.03
CA LYS A 551 -40.49 -3.99 -53.75
C LYS A 551 -41.18 -3.31 -54.94
N VAL A 552 -40.92 -2.02 -55.16
CA VAL A 552 -41.38 -1.29 -56.33
C VAL A 552 -40.60 -1.78 -57.56
N GLU A 553 -41.25 -1.84 -58.73
CA GLU A 553 -40.61 -2.18 -60.00
C GLU A 553 -40.65 -0.98 -60.95
N GLN A 554 -39.64 -0.83 -61.82
CA GLN A 554 -39.51 0.32 -62.73
C GLN A 554 -40.72 0.52 -63.67
N GLY A 555 -41.33 -0.58 -64.13
CA GLY A 555 -42.43 -0.54 -65.08
C GLY A 555 -42.06 0.21 -66.37
N LYS A 556 -42.92 1.15 -66.79
CA LYS A 556 -42.73 1.97 -68.01
C LYS A 556 -42.13 3.37 -67.72
N LYS A 557 -41.62 3.63 -66.51
CA LYS A 557 -41.02 4.92 -66.13
C LYS A 557 -39.59 5.08 -66.68
N THR A 558 -39.12 6.32 -66.82
CA THR A 558 -37.77 6.57 -67.37
C THR A 558 -36.67 6.00 -66.48
N ASP A 559 -35.56 5.58 -67.11
CA ASP A 559 -34.35 5.13 -66.40
C ASP A 559 -33.80 6.24 -65.48
N GLU A 560 -33.95 7.51 -65.87
CA GLU A 560 -33.53 8.67 -65.07
C GLU A 560 -34.36 8.83 -63.79
N ALA A 561 -35.69 8.68 -63.87
CA ALA A 561 -36.56 8.70 -62.69
C ALA A 561 -36.33 7.48 -61.79
N TRP A 562 -36.13 6.30 -62.39
CA TRP A 562 -35.83 5.07 -61.66
C TRP A 562 -34.50 5.16 -60.91
N ALA A 563 -33.42 5.61 -61.57
CA ALA A 563 -32.13 5.81 -60.93
C ALA A 563 -32.19 6.86 -59.80
N THR A 564 -32.99 7.91 -59.96
CA THR A 564 -33.22 8.92 -58.91
C THR A 564 -33.91 8.32 -57.69
N PHE A 565 -34.92 7.47 -57.90
CA PHE A 565 -35.62 6.76 -56.82
C PHE A 565 -34.73 5.72 -56.12
N GLN A 566 -33.93 4.95 -56.87
CA GLN A 566 -32.97 4.01 -56.29
C GLN A 566 -31.89 4.71 -55.45
N ASN A 567 -31.36 5.85 -55.90
CA ASN A 567 -30.40 6.63 -55.11
C ASN A 567 -31.03 7.17 -53.82
N ALA A 568 -32.33 7.52 -53.82
CA ALA A 568 -33.03 7.91 -52.59
C ALA A 568 -33.22 6.75 -51.60
N ILE A 569 -33.34 5.50 -52.08
CA ILE A 569 -33.31 4.29 -51.24
C ILE A 569 -31.91 4.11 -50.64
N ASP A 570 -30.85 4.21 -51.45
CA ASP A 570 -29.45 4.09 -50.98
C ASP A 570 -29.10 5.15 -49.90
N GLU A 571 -29.55 6.40 -50.09
CA GLU A 571 -29.40 7.49 -49.12
C GLU A 571 -30.19 7.22 -47.82
N ALA A 572 -31.41 6.68 -47.93
CA ALA A 572 -32.22 6.29 -46.77
C ALA A 572 -31.60 5.09 -46.00
N GLU A 573 -31.04 4.10 -46.71
CA GLU A 573 -30.32 2.97 -46.10
C GLU A 573 -29.04 3.43 -45.37
N ALA A 574 -28.33 4.44 -45.90
CA ALA A 574 -27.17 5.04 -45.24
C ALA A 574 -27.56 5.74 -43.92
N VAL A 575 -28.68 6.48 -43.90
CA VAL A 575 -29.22 7.11 -42.68
C VAL A 575 -29.70 6.06 -41.67
N LEU A 576 -30.34 4.98 -42.12
CA LEU A 576 -30.73 3.86 -41.25
C LEU A 576 -29.53 3.15 -40.60
N ALA A 577 -28.42 3.01 -41.33
CA ALA A 577 -27.21 2.35 -40.84
C ALA A 577 -26.41 3.20 -39.83
N ALA A 578 -26.54 4.53 -39.88
CA ALA A 578 -25.84 5.47 -38.99
C ALA A 578 -26.70 6.72 -38.71
N PRO A 579 -27.78 6.60 -37.92
CA PRO A 579 -28.69 7.72 -37.68
C PRO A 579 -28.03 8.79 -36.80
N GLU A 580 -27.85 10.00 -37.34
CA GLU A 580 -27.20 11.10 -36.63
C GLU A 580 -28.16 11.85 -35.68
N SER A 581 -29.46 11.87 -35.99
CA SER A 581 -30.52 12.44 -35.14
C SER A 581 -31.90 11.98 -35.63
N GLN A 582 -32.95 12.13 -34.80
CA GLN A 582 -34.33 11.89 -35.24
C GLN A 582 -34.70 12.75 -36.45
N GLY A 583 -34.34 14.03 -36.46
CA GLY A 583 -34.61 14.91 -37.60
C GLY A 583 -33.91 14.50 -38.90
N ALA A 584 -32.81 13.74 -38.84
CA ALA A 584 -32.18 13.15 -40.03
C ALA A 584 -32.96 11.92 -40.53
N VAL A 585 -33.51 11.11 -39.62
CA VAL A 585 -34.36 9.96 -39.95
C VAL A 585 -35.71 10.41 -40.51
N ASP A 586 -36.36 11.39 -39.87
CA ASP A 586 -37.62 11.98 -40.35
C ASP A 586 -37.43 12.60 -41.75
N ALA A 587 -36.31 13.32 -41.97
CA ALA A 587 -35.97 13.88 -43.28
C ALA A 587 -35.68 12.81 -44.34
N ALA A 588 -35.12 11.65 -43.97
CA ALA A 588 -34.94 10.53 -44.88
C ALA A 588 -36.27 9.84 -45.25
N VAL A 589 -37.21 9.73 -44.31
CA VAL A 589 -38.59 9.27 -44.55
C VAL A 589 -39.29 10.23 -45.54
N ASP A 590 -39.23 11.53 -45.30
CA ASP A 590 -39.81 12.54 -46.19
C ASP A 590 -39.17 12.52 -47.59
N ALA A 591 -37.83 12.44 -47.66
CA ALA A 591 -37.09 12.42 -48.92
C ALA A 591 -37.39 11.16 -49.76
N LEU A 592 -37.42 9.98 -49.13
CA LEU A 592 -37.74 8.73 -49.83
C LEU A 592 -39.19 8.69 -50.32
N ASN A 593 -40.15 9.17 -49.51
CA ASN A 593 -41.54 9.34 -49.94
C ASN A 593 -41.68 10.34 -51.10
N ALA A 594 -40.97 11.47 -51.04
CA ALA A 594 -40.97 12.46 -52.11
C ALA A 594 -40.33 11.94 -53.41
N ALA A 595 -39.25 11.17 -53.31
CA ALA A 595 -38.62 10.51 -54.44
C ALA A 595 -39.53 9.44 -55.08
N PHE A 596 -40.24 8.65 -54.27
CA PHE A 596 -41.24 7.71 -54.75
C PHE A 596 -42.40 8.42 -55.46
N ALA A 597 -42.97 9.47 -54.87
CA ALA A 597 -44.03 10.26 -55.50
C ALA A 597 -43.57 10.90 -56.82
N ALA A 598 -42.35 11.45 -56.86
CA ALA A 598 -41.77 11.99 -58.08
C ALA A 598 -41.51 10.90 -59.16
N PHE A 599 -41.22 9.67 -58.74
CA PHE A 599 -41.12 8.51 -59.63
C PHE A 599 -42.50 8.07 -60.16
N GLU A 600 -43.55 8.03 -59.32
CA GLU A 600 -44.92 7.76 -59.77
C GLU A 600 -45.45 8.84 -60.73
N GLU A 601 -45.15 10.12 -60.47
CA GLU A 601 -45.49 11.26 -61.34
C GLU A 601 -44.58 11.38 -62.57
N SER A 602 -43.43 10.68 -62.60
CA SER A 602 -42.49 10.77 -63.72
C SER A 602 -43.14 10.36 -65.04
N PRO A 603 -42.76 10.99 -66.18
CA PRO A 603 -43.30 10.60 -67.47
C PRO A 603 -42.96 9.13 -67.73
N GLU A 604 -43.95 8.37 -68.21
CA GLU A 604 -43.65 7.08 -68.82
C GLU A 604 -42.78 7.33 -70.06
N VAL A 605 -41.82 6.43 -70.30
CA VAL A 605 -41.06 6.41 -71.55
C VAL A 605 -42.07 6.37 -72.69
N PRO A 606 -42.10 7.38 -73.58
CA PRO A 606 -42.99 7.36 -74.72
C PRO A 606 -42.67 6.10 -75.52
N ILE A 607 -43.68 5.25 -75.72
CA ILE A 607 -43.52 3.94 -76.34
C ILE A 607 -42.89 4.13 -77.74
N ALA A 608 -41.58 3.90 -77.86
CA ALA A 608 -41.03 3.37 -79.09
C ALA A 608 -41.72 2.01 -79.26
N PRO A 609 -42.50 1.80 -80.34
CA PRO A 609 -43.55 0.78 -80.37
C PRO A 609 -43.03 -0.57 -79.88
N GLU A 610 -43.60 -1.06 -78.78
CA GLU A 610 -43.55 -2.48 -78.45
C GLU A 610 -44.07 -3.23 -79.69
N PRO A 611 -43.47 -4.37 -80.07
CA PRO A 611 -43.98 -5.16 -81.18
C PRO A 611 -45.43 -5.51 -80.88
N GLY A 612 -46.34 -5.03 -81.73
CA GLY A 612 -47.75 -5.27 -81.55
C GLY A 612 -48.06 -6.77 -81.70
N ASP A 613 -49.23 -7.18 -81.22
CA ASP A 613 -49.87 -8.40 -81.71
C ASP A 613 -50.17 -8.22 -83.20
N VAL A 614 -49.17 -8.48 -84.05
CA VAL A 614 -49.28 -8.43 -85.50
C VAL A 614 -50.03 -9.68 -85.97
N ASP A 615 -51.09 -9.49 -86.75
CA ASP A 615 -51.86 -10.60 -87.26
C ASP A 615 -51.07 -11.27 -88.38
N THR A 616 -50.52 -12.43 -88.03
CA THR A 616 -49.71 -13.28 -88.91
C THR A 616 -50.53 -14.40 -89.56
N SER A 617 -51.83 -14.49 -89.28
CA SER A 617 -52.70 -15.60 -89.70
C SER A 617 -52.75 -15.75 -91.22
N ASP A 618 -52.85 -14.63 -91.95
CA ASP A 618 -52.89 -14.62 -93.41
C ASP A 618 -51.52 -14.97 -94.03
N LEU A 619 -50.41 -14.48 -93.43
CA LEU A 619 -49.06 -14.84 -93.85
C LEU A 619 -48.76 -16.32 -93.62
N GLN A 620 -49.13 -16.87 -92.47
CA GLN A 620 -49.01 -18.30 -92.17
C GLN A 620 -49.82 -19.15 -93.16
N THR A 621 -51.06 -18.74 -93.45
CA THR A 621 -51.92 -19.44 -94.42
C THR A 621 -51.30 -19.44 -95.81
N ALA A 622 -50.80 -18.29 -96.30
CA ALA A 622 -50.13 -18.20 -97.59
C ALA A 622 -48.83 -19.03 -97.66
N ILE A 623 -48.06 -19.10 -96.57
CA ILE A 623 -46.87 -19.97 -96.45
C ILE A 623 -47.25 -21.45 -96.58
N ASP A 624 -48.31 -21.88 -95.91
CA ASP A 624 -48.74 -23.28 -95.94
C ASP A 624 -49.35 -23.67 -97.30
N GLU A 625 -50.11 -22.78 -97.93
CA GLU A 625 -50.60 -22.97 -99.30
C GLU A 625 -49.44 -23.05 -100.31
N ALA A 626 -48.51 -22.08 -100.28
CA ALA A 626 -47.36 -22.05 -101.18
C ALA A 626 -46.42 -23.27 -100.98
N ALA A 627 -46.22 -23.71 -99.74
CA ALA A 627 -45.44 -24.90 -99.42
C ALA A 627 -46.11 -26.22 -99.85
N SER A 628 -47.43 -26.21 -100.09
CA SER A 628 -48.18 -27.37 -100.59
C SER A 628 -48.16 -27.51 -102.12
N MET A 629 -47.69 -26.49 -102.85
CA MET A 629 -47.54 -26.54 -104.30
C MET A 629 -46.52 -27.60 -104.72
N THR A 630 -46.59 -28.06 -105.97
CA THR A 630 -45.64 -28.99 -106.57
C THR A 630 -45.01 -28.36 -107.82
N GLN A 631 -43.81 -28.83 -108.18
CA GLN A 631 -43.03 -28.22 -109.28
C GLN A 631 -43.71 -28.36 -110.65
N ASP A 632 -44.51 -29.42 -110.87
CA ASP A 632 -45.42 -29.63 -112.00
C ASP A 632 -44.89 -29.20 -113.39
N GLY A 633 -43.64 -29.58 -113.68
CA GLY A 633 -42.97 -29.30 -114.96
C GLY A 633 -42.42 -27.88 -115.12
N LYS A 634 -42.55 -26.98 -114.14
CA LYS A 634 -41.89 -25.67 -114.12
C LYS A 634 -40.38 -25.79 -113.94
N SER A 635 -39.64 -24.82 -114.48
CA SER A 635 -38.17 -24.80 -114.36
C SER A 635 -37.67 -24.80 -112.92
N ASP A 636 -36.54 -25.48 -112.68
CA ASP A 636 -35.87 -25.54 -111.37
C ASP A 636 -35.57 -24.15 -110.80
N ALA A 637 -35.27 -23.17 -111.67
CA ALA A 637 -35.02 -21.79 -111.28
C ALA A 637 -36.28 -21.09 -110.75
N ALA A 638 -37.44 -21.30 -111.38
CA ALA A 638 -38.71 -20.75 -110.92
C ALA A 638 -39.16 -21.45 -109.62
N TRP A 639 -39.01 -22.77 -109.54
CA TRP A 639 -39.31 -23.55 -108.33
C TRP A 639 -38.44 -23.13 -107.15
N LYS A 640 -37.13 -22.97 -107.36
CA LYS A 640 -36.22 -22.47 -106.33
C LYS A 640 -36.56 -21.04 -105.90
N ALA A 641 -36.92 -20.15 -106.83
CA ALA A 641 -37.34 -18.79 -106.47
C ALA A 641 -38.59 -18.77 -105.58
N LEU A 642 -39.55 -19.69 -105.80
CA LEU A 642 -40.70 -19.86 -104.91
C LEU A 642 -40.27 -20.38 -103.52
N GLN A 643 -39.43 -21.41 -103.46
CA GLN A 643 -38.94 -21.95 -102.17
C GLN A 643 -38.15 -20.91 -101.36
N ASP A 644 -37.28 -20.13 -102.02
CA ASP A 644 -36.52 -19.05 -101.38
C ASP A 644 -37.45 -17.93 -100.86
N ALA A 645 -38.57 -17.67 -101.54
CA ALA A 645 -39.61 -16.73 -101.07
C ALA A 645 -40.41 -17.28 -99.88
N ILE A 646 -40.73 -18.58 -99.86
CA ILE A 646 -41.38 -19.25 -98.72
C ILE A 646 -40.50 -19.18 -97.47
N ASP A 647 -39.19 -19.44 -97.60
CA ASP A 647 -38.27 -19.38 -96.47
C ASP A 647 -38.05 -17.93 -95.98
N ALA A 648 -38.03 -16.94 -96.89
CA ALA A 648 -38.02 -15.53 -96.52
C ALA A 648 -39.30 -15.11 -95.77
N ALA A 649 -40.47 -15.58 -96.21
CA ALA A 649 -41.75 -15.32 -95.55
C ALA A 649 -41.82 -15.97 -94.15
N ARG A 650 -41.28 -17.19 -93.99
CA ARG A 650 -41.13 -17.85 -92.67
C ARG A 650 -40.20 -17.11 -91.74
N ALA A 651 -39.07 -16.60 -92.25
CA ALA A 651 -38.15 -15.79 -91.46
C ALA A 651 -38.84 -14.50 -90.99
N ALA A 652 -39.59 -13.82 -91.86
CA ALA A 652 -40.39 -12.65 -91.51
C ALA A 652 -41.46 -12.99 -90.45
N LEU A 653 -42.18 -14.11 -90.58
CA LEU A 653 -43.16 -14.54 -89.58
C LEU A 653 -42.54 -14.79 -88.18
N ALA A 654 -41.27 -15.18 -88.13
CA ALA A 654 -40.54 -15.40 -86.87
C ALA A 654 -39.88 -14.13 -86.28
N SER A 655 -39.74 -13.05 -87.06
CA SER A 655 -38.97 -11.86 -86.65
C SER A 655 -39.61 -10.50 -86.93
N ALA A 656 -40.78 -10.45 -87.56
CA ALA A 656 -41.51 -9.20 -87.82
C ALA A 656 -41.98 -8.58 -86.51
N THR A 657 -41.88 -7.26 -86.43
CA THR A 657 -42.29 -6.47 -85.26
C THR A 657 -43.43 -5.49 -85.58
N THR A 658 -43.79 -5.37 -86.86
CA THR A 658 -44.82 -4.47 -87.36
C THR A 658 -45.71 -5.14 -88.42
N GLN A 659 -46.97 -4.70 -88.52
CA GLN A 659 -47.91 -5.27 -89.49
C GLN A 659 -47.48 -5.00 -90.94
N ASP A 660 -46.77 -3.90 -91.20
CA ASP A 660 -46.26 -3.58 -92.54
C ASP A 660 -45.17 -4.55 -92.99
N GLU A 661 -44.33 -5.08 -92.07
CA GLU A 661 -43.36 -6.14 -92.38
C GLU A 661 -44.08 -7.47 -92.72
N VAL A 662 -45.13 -7.81 -91.98
CA VAL A 662 -45.97 -9.00 -92.24
C VAL A 662 -46.69 -8.88 -93.59
N ASN A 663 -47.29 -7.73 -93.87
CA ASN A 663 -47.98 -7.44 -95.12
C ASN A 663 -47.01 -7.45 -96.31
N ALA A 664 -45.82 -6.85 -96.18
CA ALA A 664 -44.82 -6.86 -97.24
C ALA A 664 -44.28 -8.27 -97.53
N ALA A 665 -44.14 -9.12 -96.50
CA ALA A 665 -43.78 -10.53 -96.68
C ALA A 665 -44.88 -11.33 -97.38
N LEU A 666 -46.16 -11.07 -97.04
CA LEU A 666 -47.32 -11.69 -97.69
C LEU A 666 -47.43 -11.29 -99.17
N ASP A 667 -47.31 -9.99 -99.48
CA ASP A 667 -47.31 -9.50 -100.86
C ASP A 667 -46.15 -10.08 -101.69
N ALA A 668 -44.94 -10.18 -101.10
CA ALA A 668 -43.79 -10.78 -101.76
C ALA A 668 -43.97 -12.28 -102.04
N LEU A 669 -44.55 -13.03 -101.09
CA LEU A 669 -44.84 -14.45 -101.27
C LEU A 669 -45.92 -14.68 -102.33
N ASN A 670 -47.02 -13.91 -102.28
CA ASN A 670 -48.10 -13.99 -103.26
C ASN A 670 -47.58 -13.66 -104.68
N ALA A 671 -46.74 -12.64 -104.82
CA ALA A 671 -46.09 -12.32 -106.09
C ALA A 671 -45.16 -13.44 -106.59
N ALA A 672 -44.47 -14.15 -105.69
CA ALA A 672 -43.65 -15.31 -106.05
C ALA A 672 -44.52 -16.51 -106.48
N VAL A 673 -45.65 -16.77 -105.83
CA VAL A 673 -46.64 -17.79 -106.22
C VAL A 673 -47.25 -17.50 -107.60
N GLU A 674 -47.63 -16.25 -107.87
CA GLU A 674 -48.12 -15.82 -109.18
C GLU A 674 -47.04 -15.97 -110.26
N ALA A 675 -45.81 -15.50 -109.99
CA ALA A 675 -44.69 -15.60 -110.92
C ALA A 675 -44.30 -17.05 -111.21
N PHE A 676 -44.33 -17.94 -110.21
CA PHE A 676 -44.13 -19.37 -110.38
C PHE A 676 -45.24 -20.00 -111.25
N SER A 677 -46.50 -19.71 -110.94
CA SER A 677 -47.66 -20.22 -111.69
C SER A 677 -47.66 -19.76 -113.15
N ALA A 678 -47.27 -18.51 -113.40
CA ALA A 678 -47.14 -17.91 -114.73
C ALA A 678 -45.83 -18.26 -115.46
N SER A 679 -44.88 -18.93 -114.78
CA SER A 679 -43.61 -19.32 -115.41
C SER A 679 -43.82 -20.38 -116.49
N ALA A 680 -42.95 -20.39 -117.49
CA ALA A 680 -42.98 -21.41 -118.54
C ALA A 680 -42.51 -22.77 -118.00
N ASP A 681 -43.12 -23.83 -118.51
CA ASP A 681 -42.68 -25.21 -118.25
C ASP A 681 -41.26 -25.40 -118.82
N ASP A 682 -40.42 -26.18 -118.15
CA ASP A 682 -39.05 -26.41 -118.59
C ASP A 682 -39.04 -27.29 -119.86
N PRO A 683 -38.49 -26.84 -120.99
CA PRO A 683 -38.41 -27.65 -122.20
C PRO A 683 -37.51 -28.88 -122.06
N ALA A 684 -36.77 -29.03 -120.95
CA ALA A 684 -36.03 -30.24 -120.60
C ALA A 684 -36.79 -31.20 -119.67
N TYR A 685 -37.98 -30.85 -119.17
CA TYR A 685 -38.78 -31.74 -118.31
C TYR A 685 -39.37 -32.89 -119.15
N PRO A 686 -39.02 -34.16 -118.89
CA PRO A 686 -39.49 -35.27 -119.72
C PRO A 686 -40.98 -35.54 -119.50
N THR A 687 -41.78 -35.31 -120.54
CA THR A 687 -43.04 -36.03 -120.69
C THR A 687 -42.73 -37.41 -121.24
N ASP A 688 -42.75 -38.45 -120.41
CA ASP A 688 -42.78 -39.83 -120.90
C ASP A 688 -43.60 -40.75 -119.97
N PRO A 689 -44.50 -41.59 -120.50
CA PRO A 689 -45.38 -42.43 -119.69
C PRO A 689 -44.87 -43.86 -119.50
N ALA A 690 -45.36 -44.51 -118.44
CA ALA A 690 -45.33 -45.96 -118.15
C ALA A 690 -44.04 -46.57 -117.54
N ASP A 691 -44.14 -46.83 -116.23
CA ASP A 691 -43.77 -48.08 -115.51
C ASP A 691 -43.13 -49.20 -116.36
N PRO A 692 -41.94 -49.73 -116.00
CA PRO A 692 -41.93 -50.77 -114.94
C PRO A 692 -40.66 -50.91 -114.05
N GLU A 693 -40.82 -51.76 -113.02
CA GLU A 693 -39.82 -52.61 -112.34
C GLU A 693 -38.94 -52.12 -111.15
N LYS A 694 -38.69 -53.10 -110.25
CA LYS A 694 -37.84 -53.16 -109.04
C LYS A 694 -37.17 -54.55 -109.11
N PRO A 695 -35.83 -54.76 -108.92
CA PRO A 695 -35.22 -54.78 -107.56
C PRO A 695 -33.67 -54.60 -107.36
N ALA A 696 -33.29 -54.19 -106.13
CA ALA A 696 -32.22 -54.69 -105.21
C ALA A 696 -30.74 -55.00 -105.59
N GLY A 697 -29.80 -54.61 -104.68
CA GLY A 697 -28.49 -55.24 -104.39
C GLY A 697 -27.27 -54.27 -104.37
N GLN A 698 -26.66 -53.89 -103.22
CA GLN A 698 -25.48 -54.49 -102.50
C GLN A 698 -24.12 -54.36 -103.26
N GLU A 699 -22.93 -54.00 -102.71
CA GLU A 699 -22.35 -53.87 -101.34
C GLU A 699 -21.24 -52.78 -101.26
N GLY A 700 -20.82 -52.38 -100.04
CA GLY A 700 -19.48 -51.82 -99.67
C GLY A 700 -19.21 -50.34 -99.98
N ASP A 701 -18.36 -49.61 -99.25
CA ASP A 701 -17.61 -49.87 -98.00
C ASP A 701 -17.14 -48.54 -97.35
N GLY A 702 -17.12 -48.47 -96.00
CA GLY A 702 -16.31 -47.56 -95.15
C GLY A 702 -16.47 -46.03 -95.30
N ALA A 703 -16.10 -45.20 -94.33
CA ALA A 703 -15.71 -45.33 -92.92
C ALA A 703 -15.95 -43.92 -92.29
N ASP A 704 -16.57 -43.77 -91.10
CA ASP A 704 -15.91 -43.68 -89.76
C ASP A 704 -15.17 -42.32 -89.58
N ASP A 705 -15.13 -41.61 -88.45
CA ASP A 705 -15.48 -41.87 -87.04
C ASP A 705 -16.19 -40.59 -86.47
N GLY A 706 -16.97 -40.62 -85.37
CA GLY A 706 -16.46 -40.53 -83.97
C GLY A 706 -16.19 -39.06 -83.55
N PHE A 707 -16.68 -38.52 -82.43
CA PHE A 707 -16.72 -39.09 -81.08
C PHE A 707 -17.69 -38.30 -80.15
N LYS A 708 -18.07 -38.90 -79.00
CA LYS A 708 -18.84 -38.27 -77.90
C LYS A 708 -18.10 -38.42 -76.57
N ALA A 709 -18.34 -37.45 -75.66
CA ALA A 709 -18.37 -37.59 -74.20
C ALA A 709 -17.10 -37.34 -73.35
N ASP A 710 -17.44 -37.03 -72.09
CA ASP A 710 -16.75 -37.12 -70.79
C ASP A 710 -15.70 -36.10 -70.30
N ASP A 711 -16.00 -35.68 -69.06
CA ASP A 711 -15.16 -35.54 -67.86
C ASP A 711 -13.93 -34.61 -67.80
N GLY A 712 -13.77 -34.01 -66.60
CA GLY A 712 -12.45 -33.98 -65.96
C GLY A 712 -11.87 -32.62 -65.59
N ALA A 713 -12.14 -32.22 -64.34
CA ALA A 713 -11.42 -31.28 -63.48
C ALA A 713 -9.96 -30.83 -63.84
N GLY A 714 -9.69 -29.54 -63.61
CA GLY A 714 -8.36 -28.98 -63.34
C GLY A 714 -7.55 -28.52 -64.57
N THR A 715 -6.61 -27.57 -64.50
CA THR A 715 -6.10 -26.73 -63.39
C THR A 715 -5.42 -25.46 -63.96
N SER A 716 -5.43 -24.35 -63.20
CA SER A 716 -4.40 -23.26 -63.12
C SER A 716 -3.54 -22.85 -64.34
N GLY A 717 -3.41 -21.54 -64.60
CA GLY A 717 -2.24 -21.01 -65.32
C GLY A 717 -2.36 -19.57 -65.83
N ASP A 718 -1.71 -18.63 -65.14
CA ASP A 718 -1.69 -17.19 -65.36
C ASP A 718 -1.39 -16.63 -66.78
N ALA A 719 -2.06 -15.50 -67.06
CA ALA A 719 -1.58 -14.25 -67.66
C ALA A 719 -0.67 -14.23 -68.92
N ALA A 720 -1.16 -13.52 -69.96
CA ALA A 720 -0.38 -12.47 -70.65
C ALA A 720 -1.27 -11.46 -71.41
N LEU A 721 -0.92 -10.18 -71.30
CA LEU A 721 -1.53 -9.01 -71.94
C LEU A 721 -1.42 -9.00 -73.47
N ALA A 722 -2.45 -8.46 -74.17
CA ALA A 722 -2.29 -7.38 -75.15
C ALA A 722 -3.65 -6.82 -75.65
N LYS A 723 -3.79 -5.48 -75.65
CA LYS A 723 -4.89 -4.73 -76.25
C LYS A 723 -4.29 -3.71 -77.23
N THR A 724 -4.68 -3.75 -78.51
CA THR A 724 -4.69 -2.70 -79.56
C THR A 724 -5.30 -3.35 -80.81
N GLY A 725 -5.99 -2.72 -81.75
CA GLY A 725 -6.33 -1.32 -82.06
C GLY A 725 -6.70 -1.35 -83.56
N ASP A 726 -7.97 -1.25 -83.93
CA ASP A 726 -8.71 0.00 -84.19
C ASP A 726 -8.36 0.65 -85.55
N ALA A 727 -9.41 1.00 -86.32
CA ALA A 727 -9.34 1.82 -87.53
C ALA A 727 -10.75 2.36 -87.93
N ALA A 728 -10.99 3.61 -87.53
CA ALA A 728 -12.04 4.53 -87.99
C ALA A 728 -11.93 4.86 -89.51
N PRO A 729 -12.65 5.83 -90.16
CA PRO A 729 -13.28 7.08 -89.65
C PRO A 729 -14.74 7.31 -90.20
N VAL A 730 -15.50 8.39 -89.92
CA VAL A 730 -15.25 9.84 -90.15
C VAL A 730 -16.13 10.73 -89.24
N ALA A 731 -15.47 11.65 -88.51
CA ALA A 731 -15.71 13.11 -88.28
C ALA A 731 -17.13 13.74 -88.49
N ALA A 732 -17.58 14.85 -87.88
CA ALA A 732 -16.98 15.95 -87.08
C ALA A 732 -18.12 16.79 -86.39
N LEU A 733 -17.99 17.91 -85.64
CA LEU A 733 -16.85 18.74 -85.14
C LEU A 733 -17.29 19.66 -83.96
N GLY A 734 -16.50 19.77 -82.88
CA GLY A 734 -16.45 20.95 -81.97
C GLY A 734 -17.51 21.08 -80.85
N ALA A 735 -17.23 21.73 -79.70
CA ALA A 735 -15.96 22.33 -79.23
C ALA A 735 -15.90 22.52 -77.67
N ALA A 736 -14.67 22.57 -77.14
CA ALA A 736 -14.12 23.04 -75.84
C ALA A 736 -15.04 23.69 -74.75
N GLY A 737 -14.77 23.65 -73.44
CA GLY A 737 -13.59 23.26 -72.61
C GLY A 737 -13.66 23.96 -71.22
N VAL A 738 -12.74 23.86 -70.24
CA VAL A 738 -11.51 23.04 -70.00
C VAL A 738 -11.05 23.22 -68.52
N ALA A 739 -10.60 22.14 -67.84
CA ALA A 739 -9.92 22.11 -66.50
C ALA A 739 -10.76 22.57 -65.26
N ALA A 740 -10.45 22.28 -63.99
CA ALA A 740 -9.42 21.48 -63.26
C ALA A 740 -10.12 20.88 -61.99
N GLY A 741 -9.61 19.98 -61.13
CA GLY A 741 -8.28 19.43 -60.86
C GLY A 741 -8.07 19.28 -59.33
N ALA A 742 -7.36 18.24 -58.88
CA ALA A 742 -7.04 17.87 -57.47
C ALA A 742 -8.27 17.49 -56.57
N ALA A 743 -8.38 16.32 -55.90
CA ALA A 743 -7.46 15.43 -55.16
C ALA A 743 -7.51 15.63 -53.64
N ALA A 744 -7.99 14.59 -52.93
CA ALA A 744 -7.61 14.26 -51.55
C ALA A 744 -7.91 12.77 -51.30
N ALA A 745 -7.04 12.09 -50.57
CA ALA A 745 -7.20 10.69 -50.20
C ALA A 745 -7.27 10.56 -48.67
N VAL A 746 -8.10 9.64 -48.18
CA VAL A 746 -7.84 8.95 -46.89
C VAL A 746 -8.19 7.48 -47.09
N ALA A 747 -7.20 6.61 -46.88
CA ALA A 747 -7.40 5.18 -46.75
C ALA A 747 -7.18 4.79 -45.29
N TRP A 748 -8.07 3.97 -44.73
CA TRP A 748 -7.79 3.25 -43.50
C TRP A 748 -8.27 1.80 -43.63
N ALA A 749 -7.31 0.88 -43.75
CA ALA A 749 -7.57 -0.54 -43.94
C ALA A 749 -7.61 -1.27 -42.59
N ARG A 750 -8.69 -2.02 -42.33
CA ARG A 750 -8.90 -2.80 -41.11
C ARG A 750 -8.79 -4.29 -41.41
N ARG A 751 -7.81 -4.98 -40.81
CA ARG A 751 -7.70 -6.47 -40.63
C ARG A 751 -6.36 -6.75 -39.88
N ARG A 752 -6.22 -7.78 -39.03
CA ARG A 752 -7.09 -8.93 -38.73
C ARG A 752 -6.81 -9.47 -37.31
N SER A 753 -7.80 -10.15 -36.74
CA SER A 753 -7.76 -11.07 -35.60
C SER A 753 -6.48 -11.92 -35.45
N GLN A 754 -6.04 -12.16 -34.20
CA GLN A 754 -5.98 -13.52 -33.61
C GLN A 754 -5.72 -13.55 -32.09
N ASN A 755 -6.48 -14.44 -31.42
CA ASN A 755 -6.27 -15.17 -30.16
C ASN A 755 -5.42 -14.59 -29.02
N GLY A 756 -6.05 -14.47 -27.84
CA GLY A 756 -5.46 -14.22 -26.53
C GLY A 756 -6.55 -14.16 -25.49
#